data_AF-A0A1V6GPZ1-F1
#
_entry.id   AF-A0A1V6GPZ1-F1
#
_cell.length_a   1.000
_cell.length_b   1.000
_cell.length_c   1.000
_cell.angle_alpha   90.00
_cell.angle_beta   90.00
_cell.angle_gamma   90.00
#
_symmetry.space_group_name_H-M   'P 1'
#
loop_
_entity.id
_entity.type
_entity.pdbx_description
1 polymer ?
#
loop_
_entity_poly.entity_id
_entity_poly.type
_entity_poly.pdbx_seq_one_letter_code
_entity_poly.pdbx_strand_id
1 'polypeptide(L)'
;MIIIGLVLAAVAVYYQVSNHAFISFDDNLYVTANAHVQQGITGPGIVWAFGFSESTYWHPLTWLSHMLDVELFDLDSGWHHVMNLLFHVANSILLFTALRMATGSRWKSAFVAALFALHPVNVDTVAWLAERKNLLSTSFWMLTIIAYVHYVRRPTISRYCPVVLAFVLGLIAKPMLVTLPFVLLLLDFWPLSRIAAVQGPKTGATSQFGEAKISRLVAEKLPLLGLALLSVAVSSMSMKAGGMMVAQELVPLSIRVKNAFVSYPMYLGKLFWPADLTFFYPYPEAVPMWQVAGALLVVLAITLAAAWSFRRTPWFIVGWLWFLGTLVPVLGLVQGGLWPAIAERWAYVPSVGIFMVATWGVPHLVGRARVSRTALPVAAGLVIVTCMALTWQQARVWKNDFTLFSHGVAVNPDNYVAQVNLGCTLARKGKYADAISRFQEALRVYPADTLALTGMARAHEAQGEYVKAAEYYLQALRYKPDDAEIRSGLAMLYAETGQEDKAIDLYTRMLEHDPSHAGAEYGLGVLYAKKGDTVRADEHLRRSLRLNPSDAEVHSSLGVVLMNQGRVRDAERHFAEAARIDPKSEEIQGYLAQARRQREKIETDIAALALKRRSEPGNGAVLQTLGMLHAGNGDDAAALEAFMALADLQPDNPGALYNIACLHARGNRTDEAVLWLQKAVNKGFTDWNLLKKDRDLETIRNTTFYRELMERHGG
;
A
#
# COMPACT_ATOMS: atom_id res chain seq x y z
N MET A 1 -39.59 -5.36 -9.99
CA MET A 1 -39.62 -4.01 -10.61
C MET A 1 -38.69 -3.01 -9.92
N ILE A 2 -38.93 -2.54 -8.68
CA ILE A 2 -38.06 -1.52 -8.04
C ILE A 2 -36.58 -1.94 -7.98
N ILE A 3 -36.30 -3.14 -7.47
CA ILE A 3 -34.92 -3.66 -7.36
C ILE A 3 -34.26 -3.74 -8.73
N ILE A 4 -34.96 -4.27 -9.73
CA ILE A 4 -34.46 -4.35 -11.12
C ILE A 4 -34.15 -2.94 -11.66
N GLY A 5 -35.04 -1.97 -11.43
CA GLY A 5 -34.80 -0.58 -11.83
C GLY A 5 -33.59 0.05 -11.16
N LEU A 6 -33.37 -0.19 -9.86
CA LEU A 6 -32.18 0.27 -9.15
C LEU A 6 -30.90 -0.35 -9.72
N VAL A 7 -30.90 -1.67 -9.96
CA VAL A 7 -29.76 -2.39 -10.56
C VAL A 7 -29.45 -1.83 -11.93
N LEU A 8 -30.45 -1.75 -12.81
CA LEU A 8 -30.26 -1.27 -14.19
C LEU A 8 -29.77 0.18 -14.20
N ALA A 9 -30.33 1.06 -13.36
CA ALA A 9 -29.89 2.45 -13.31
C ALA A 9 -28.46 2.59 -12.79
N ALA A 10 -28.10 1.89 -11.70
CA ALA A 10 -26.75 1.93 -11.14
C ALA A 10 -25.71 1.36 -12.12
N VAL A 11 -26.00 0.22 -12.74
CA VAL A 11 -25.13 -0.37 -13.77
C VAL A 11 -25.02 0.57 -14.96
N ALA A 12 -26.11 1.18 -15.43
CA ALA A 12 -26.08 2.09 -16.57
C ALA A 12 -25.16 3.30 -16.34
N VAL A 13 -25.10 3.85 -15.12
CA VAL A 13 -24.27 5.04 -14.85
C VAL A 13 -22.82 4.71 -14.49
N TYR A 14 -22.55 3.51 -13.98
CA TYR A 14 -21.21 3.10 -13.55
C TYR A 14 -20.53 2.10 -14.47
N TYR A 15 -21.19 1.54 -15.48
CA TYR A 15 -20.62 0.48 -16.34
C TYR A 15 -19.22 0.82 -16.88
N GLN A 16 -18.95 2.09 -17.17
CA GLN A 16 -17.64 2.55 -17.64
C GLN A 16 -16.45 2.24 -16.71
N VAL A 17 -16.69 2.03 -15.39
CA VAL A 17 -15.63 1.68 -14.44
C VAL A 17 -14.94 0.36 -14.78
N SER A 18 -15.60 -0.52 -15.55
CA SER A 18 -15.00 -1.77 -16.03
C SER A 18 -13.82 -1.53 -16.99
N ASN A 19 -13.62 -0.31 -17.49
CA ASN A 19 -12.52 0.06 -18.38
C ASN A 19 -11.59 1.10 -17.74
N HIS A 20 -11.65 1.28 -16.42
CA HIS A 20 -10.75 2.17 -15.70
C HIS A 20 -9.45 1.44 -15.35
N ALA A 21 -8.36 2.20 -15.31
CA ALA A 21 -7.08 1.71 -14.83
C ALA A 21 -7.02 1.74 -13.29
N PHE A 22 -6.01 1.09 -12.72
CA PHE A 22 -5.61 1.35 -11.34
C PHE A 22 -5.10 2.79 -11.20
N ILE A 23 -5.34 3.39 -10.03
CA ILE A 23 -4.91 4.74 -9.66
C ILE A 23 -3.71 4.67 -8.72
N SER A 24 -2.61 5.32 -9.08
CA SER A 24 -1.34 5.23 -8.35
C SER A 24 -1.34 5.93 -6.98
N PHE A 25 -2.44 6.59 -6.60
CA PHE A 25 -2.56 7.29 -5.33
C PHE A 25 -2.51 6.33 -4.13
N ASP A 26 -3.40 5.33 -4.11
CA ASP A 26 -3.43 4.30 -3.05
C ASP A 26 -3.58 2.87 -3.58
N ASP A 27 -3.98 2.64 -4.84
CA ASP A 27 -4.27 1.27 -5.31
C ASP A 27 -3.02 0.38 -5.29
N ASN A 28 -1.83 0.98 -5.42
CA ASN A 28 -0.54 0.32 -5.22
C ASN A 28 -0.38 -0.25 -3.82
N LEU A 29 -0.71 0.53 -2.79
CA LEU A 29 -0.62 0.09 -1.40
C LEU A 29 -1.59 -1.06 -1.09
N TYR A 30 -2.73 -1.07 -1.77
CA TYR A 30 -3.77 -2.05 -1.53
C TYR A 30 -3.64 -3.32 -2.37
N VAL A 31 -3.19 -3.23 -3.61
CA VAL A 31 -3.23 -4.33 -4.58
C VAL A 31 -1.96 -4.38 -5.43
N THR A 32 -1.70 -3.37 -6.26
CA THR A 32 -0.74 -3.49 -7.37
C THR A 32 0.73 -3.48 -6.96
N ALA A 33 1.06 -3.12 -5.73
CA ALA A 33 2.41 -3.27 -5.14
C ALA A 33 2.41 -4.07 -3.82
N ASN A 34 1.28 -4.63 -3.43
CA ASN A 34 1.17 -5.39 -2.18
C ASN A 34 1.40 -6.89 -2.42
N ALA A 35 2.61 -7.36 -2.09
CA ALA A 35 3.01 -8.74 -2.33
C ALA A 35 2.10 -9.78 -1.66
N HIS A 36 1.57 -9.49 -0.46
CA HIS A 36 0.67 -10.43 0.23
C HIS A 36 -0.69 -10.54 -0.46
N VAL A 37 -1.21 -9.43 -0.97
CA VAL A 37 -2.50 -9.42 -1.68
C VAL A 37 -2.37 -10.07 -3.06
N GLN A 38 -1.24 -9.86 -3.74
CA GLN A 38 -0.98 -10.45 -5.06
C GLN A 38 -0.88 -11.97 -5.08
N GLN A 39 -0.60 -12.59 -3.93
CA GLN A 39 -0.54 -14.04 -3.80
C GLN A 39 -1.92 -14.71 -3.67
N GLY A 40 -3.01 -13.94 -3.65
CA GLY A 40 -4.36 -14.47 -3.43
C GLY A 40 -4.60 -14.91 -1.97
N ILE A 41 -5.60 -15.75 -1.73
CA ILE A 41 -5.89 -16.24 -0.38
C ILE A 41 -4.92 -17.38 -0.02
N THR A 42 -3.93 -17.06 0.81
CA THR A 42 -2.98 -18.02 1.38
C THR A 42 -3.05 -18.05 2.90
N GLY A 43 -2.62 -19.15 3.53
CA GLY A 43 -2.51 -19.23 4.99
C GLY A 43 -1.68 -18.08 5.60
N PRO A 44 -0.46 -17.83 5.10
CA PRO A 44 0.35 -16.66 5.52
C PRO A 44 -0.34 -15.32 5.23
N GLY A 45 -0.99 -15.17 4.08
CA GLY A 45 -1.73 -13.94 3.71
C GLY A 45 -2.88 -13.65 4.67
N ILE A 46 -3.64 -14.67 5.11
CA ILE A 46 -4.71 -14.51 6.11
C ILE A 46 -4.12 -14.05 7.43
N VAL A 47 -3.03 -14.65 7.92
CA VAL A 47 -2.39 -14.24 9.16
C VAL A 47 -1.90 -12.79 9.07
N TRP A 48 -1.28 -12.42 7.95
CA TRP A 48 -0.85 -11.05 7.67
C TRP A 48 -2.02 -10.07 7.69
N ALA A 49 -3.14 -10.40 7.06
CA ALA A 49 -4.32 -9.54 6.98
C ALA A 49 -4.88 -9.16 8.37
N PHE A 50 -4.74 -10.06 9.36
CA PHE A 50 -5.13 -9.80 10.75
C PHE A 50 -4.05 -9.12 11.60
N GLY A 51 -2.83 -9.00 11.08
CA GLY A 51 -1.73 -8.25 11.68
C GLY A 51 -1.85 -6.73 11.50
N PHE A 52 -0.90 -5.99 12.07
CA PHE A 52 -0.78 -4.55 11.83
C PHE A 52 0.07 -4.32 10.58
N SER A 53 -0.50 -3.61 9.61
CA SER A 53 0.19 -3.14 8.42
C SER A 53 0.96 -1.85 8.72
N GLU A 54 2.08 -1.65 8.04
CA GLU A 54 2.89 -0.44 8.14
C GLU A 54 2.27 0.74 7.38
N SER A 55 1.46 0.48 6.35
CA SER A 55 1.00 1.51 5.40
C SER A 55 -0.45 1.95 5.57
N THR A 56 -1.29 1.16 6.26
CA THR A 56 -2.72 1.47 6.45
C THR A 56 -3.25 1.01 7.81
N TYR A 57 -4.39 1.54 8.24
CA TYR A 57 -5.04 1.13 9.49
C TYR A 57 -5.62 -0.29 9.41
N TRP A 58 -5.89 -0.89 10.56
CA TRP A 58 -6.38 -2.27 10.66
C TRP A 58 -7.79 -2.46 10.06
N HIS A 59 -7.87 -3.30 9.02
CA HIS A 59 -9.10 -3.66 8.28
C HIS A 59 -9.00 -5.03 7.55
N PRO A 60 -8.86 -6.15 8.29
CA PRO A 60 -8.57 -7.46 7.71
C PRO A 60 -9.54 -7.94 6.64
N LEU A 61 -10.84 -7.64 6.79
CA LEU A 61 -11.83 -8.13 5.84
C LEU A 61 -11.73 -7.44 4.48
N THR A 62 -11.24 -6.20 4.45
CA THR A 62 -10.92 -5.50 3.20
C THR A 62 -9.75 -6.18 2.50
N TRP A 63 -8.71 -6.58 3.25
CA TRP A 63 -7.58 -7.31 2.69
C TRP A 63 -7.96 -8.64 2.07
N LEU A 64 -8.73 -9.44 2.81
CA LEU A 64 -9.22 -10.73 2.32
C LEU A 64 -10.09 -10.56 1.06
N SER A 65 -10.86 -9.47 0.96
CA SER A 65 -11.64 -9.19 -0.23
C SER A 65 -10.76 -8.87 -1.45
N HIS A 66 -9.66 -8.14 -1.28
CA HIS A 66 -8.74 -7.88 -2.39
C HIS A 66 -7.94 -9.11 -2.78
N MET A 67 -7.52 -9.93 -1.80
CA MET A 67 -6.88 -11.24 -2.06
C MET A 67 -7.80 -12.14 -2.90
N LEU A 68 -9.09 -12.19 -2.55
CA LEU A 68 -10.06 -12.95 -3.33
C LEU A 68 -10.20 -12.42 -4.76
N ASP A 69 -10.25 -11.09 -4.94
CA ASP A 69 -10.34 -10.50 -6.28
C ASP A 69 -9.09 -10.84 -7.13
N VAL A 70 -7.89 -10.81 -6.53
CA VAL A 70 -6.67 -11.24 -7.24
C VAL A 70 -6.72 -12.73 -7.58
N GLU A 71 -7.15 -13.59 -6.67
CA GLU A 71 -7.23 -15.03 -6.91
C GLU A 71 -8.22 -15.38 -8.05
N LEU A 72 -9.29 -14.59 -8.20
CA LEU A 72 -10.32 -14.82 -9.21
C LEU A 72 -10.04 -14.14 -10.56
N PHE A 73 -9.36 -12.99 -10.56
CA PHE A 73 -9.27 -12.11 -11.73
C PHE A 73 -7.86 -11.61 -12.04
N ASP A 74 -6.84 -12.11 -11.32
CA ASP A 74 -5.47 -11.57 -11.35
C ASP A 74 -5.47 -10.05 -11.13
N LEU A 75 -4.56 -9.32 -11.76
CA LEU A 75 -4.49 -7.86 -11.74
C LEU A 75 -5.28 -7.20 -12.87
N ASP A 76 -6.43 -7.76 -13.25
CA ASP A 76 -7.35 -7.10 -14.20
C ASP A 76 -8.09 -5.93 -13.51
N SER A 77 -7.69 -4.70 -13.81
CA SER A 77 -8.29 -3.51 -13.20
C SER A 77 -9.81 -3.41 -13.42
N GLY A 78 -10.30 -3.89 -14.56
CA GLY A 78 -11.72 -3.83 -14.91
C GLY A 78 -12.58 -4.65 -13.96
N TRP A 79 -12.20 -5.91 -13.70
CA TRP A 79 -12.95 -6.79 -12.80
C TRP A 79 -12.93 -6.33 -11.35
N HIS A 80 -11.80 -5.79 -10.87
CA HIS A 80 -11.71 -5.24 -9.52
C HIS A 80 -12.68 -4.06 -9.33
N HIS A 81 -12.77 -3.17 -10.33
CA HIS A 81 -13.74 -2.07 -10.34
C HIS A 81 -15.19 -2.55 -10.48
N VAL A 82 -15.44 -3.58 -11.29
CA VAL A 82 -16.77 -4.23 -11.40
C VAL A 82 -17.21 -4.78 -10.05
N MET A 83 -16.32 -5.42 -9.29
CA MET A 83 -16.64 -5.88 -7.95
C MET A 83 -17.06 -4.71 -7.04
N ASN A 84 -16.41 -3.53 -7.14
CA ASN A 84 -16.85 -2.33 -6.39
C ASN A 84 -18.27 -1.92 -6.77
N LEU A 85 -18.57 -1.88 -8.06
CA LEU A 85 -19.92 -1.61 -8.56
C LEU A 85 -20.94 -2.64 -8.03
N LEU A 86 -20.59 -3.93 -7.99
CA LEU A 86 -21.48 -4.97 -7.46
C LEU A 86 -21.80 -4.75 -5.97
N PHE A 87 -20.80 -4.40 -5.14
CA PHE A 87 -21.08 -4.03 -3.75
C PHE A 87 -21.90 -2.76 -3.64
N HIS A 88 -21.71 -1.76 -4.52
CA HIS A 88 -22.52 -0.54 -4.50
C HIS A 88 -24.00 -0.84 -4.85
N VAL A 89 -24.24 -1.69 -5.85
CA VAL A 89 -25.58 -2.20 -6.19
C VAL A 89 -26.18 -2.96 -5.01
N ALA A 90 -25.41 -3.88 -4.40
CA ALA A 90 -25.86 -4.62 -3.23
C ALA A 90 -26.21 -3.69 -2.07
N ASN A 91 -25.39 -2.68 -1.79
CA ASN A 91 -25.62 -1.67 -0.76
C ASN A 91 -26.92 -0.89 -1.01
N SER A 92 -27.20 -0.54 -2.27
CA SER A 92 -28.44 0.16 -2.65
C SER A 92 -29.68 -0.71 -2.43
N ILE A 93 -29.59 -2.01 -2.73
CA ILE A 93 -30.67 -2.99 -2.47
C ILE A 93 -30.86 -3.22 -0.97
N LEU A 94 -29.76 -3.36 -0.22
CA LEU A 94 -29.77 -3.54 1.23
C LEU A 94 -30.35 -2.31 1.92
N LEU A 95 -29.98 -1.09 1.50
CA LEU A 95 -30.55 0.15 2.00
C LEU A 95 -32.06 0.24 1.73
N PHE A 96 -32.49 -0.05 0.49
CA PHE A 96 -33.91 -0.12 0.16
C PHE A 96 -34.65 -1.10 1.08
N THR A 97 -34.07 -2.29 1.28
CA THR A 97 -34.66 -3.35 2.11
C THR A 97 -34.76 -2.93 3.58
N ALA A 98 -33.67 -2.40 4.15
CA ALA A 98 -33.60 -1.90 5.51
C ALA A 98 -34.67 -0.82 5.75
N LEU A 99 -34.71 0.21 4.90
CA LEU A 99 -35.67 1.31 5.03
C LEU A 99 -37.11 0.86 4.79
N ARG A 100 -37.36 -0.03 3.82
CA ARG A 100 -38.70 -0.58 3.56
C ARG A 100 -39.21 -1.36 4.77
N MET A 101 -38.34 -2.17 5.39
CA MET A 101 -38.71 -2.94 6.57
C MET A 101 -38.95 -2.06 7.80
N ALA A 102 -38.14 -1.01 7.98
CA ALA A 102 -38.23 -0.12 9.13
C ALA A 102 -39.39 0.87 9.02
N THR A 103 -39.64 1.44 7.83
CA THR A 103 -40.64 2.50 7.60
C THR A 103 -41.98 2.01 7.05
N GLY A 104 -42.03 0.81 6.45
CA GLY A 104 -43.16 0.32 5.66
C GLY A 104 -43.41 1.07 4.33
N SER A 105 -42.65 2.14 4.02
CA SER A 105 -42.94 3.08 2.93
C SER A 105 -42.22 2.72 1.64
N ARG A 106 -42.84 1.87 0.80
CA ARG A 106 -42.23 1.31 -0.42
C ARG A 106 -41.55 2.35 -1.33
N TRP A 107 -42.28 3.36 -1.80
CA TRP A 107 -41.76 4.32 -2.79
C TRP A 107 -40.77 5.34 -2.21
N LYS A 108 -40.96 5.76 -0.95
CA LYS A 108 -40.03 6.66 -0.28
C LYS A 108 -38.69 5.97 -0.01
N SER A 109 -38.71 4.71 0.46
CA SER A 109 -37.50 3.91 0.60
C SER A 109 -36.81 3.68 -0.75
N ALA A 110 -37.57 3.46 -1.83
CA ALA A 110 -37.01 3.31 -3.16
C ALA A 110 -36.32 4.59 -3.65
N PHE A 111 -36.91 5.76 -3.38
CA PHE A 111 -36.32 7.04 -3.78
C PHE A 111 -35.03 7.36 -3.00
N VAL A 112 -34.98 7.09 -1.68
CA VAL A 112 -33.72 7.22 -0.92
C VAL A 112 -32.64 6.30 -1.47
N ALA A 113 -32.98 5.04 -1.77
CA ALA A 113 -32.04 4.09 -2.35
C ALA A 113 -31.60 4.51 -3.77
N ALA A 114 -32.47 5.12 -4.56
CA ALA A 114 -32.13 5.65 -5.88
C ALA A 114 -31.19 6.86 -5.79
N LEU A 115 -31.43 7.80 -4.86
CA LEU A 115 -30.49 8.89 -4.59
C LEU A 115 -29.14 8.34 -4.15
N PHE A 116 -29.11 7.39 -3.21
CA PHE A 116 -27.88 6.75 -2.78
C PHE A 116 -27.13 6.05 -3.92
N ALA A 117 -27.85 5.35 -4.81
CA ALA A 117 -27.26 4.64 -5.93
C ALA A 117 -26.74 5.55 -7.05
N LEU A 118 -27.32 6.75 -7.19
CA LEU A 118 -27.16 7.56 -8.41
C LEU A 118 -26.60 8.96 -8.14
N HIS A 119 -26.39 9.36 -6.89
CA HIS A 119 -25.88 10.70 -6.56
C HIS A 119 -24.36 10.80 -6.80
N PRO A 120 -23.86 11.85 -7.48
CA PRO A 120 -22.46 11.98 -7.89
C PRO A 120 -21.44 12.00 -6.74
N VAL A 121 -21.82 12.47 -5.55
CA VAL A 121 -20.97 12.43 -4.34
C VAL A 121 -20.49 11.01 -3.96
N ASN A 122 -21.20 9.98 -4.42
CA ASN A 122 -20.88 8.60 -4.10
C ASN A 122 -19.90 7.98 -5.10
N VAL A 123 -19.56 8.67 -6.19
CA VAL A 123 -18.68 8.15 -7.25
C VAL A 123 -17.32 7.74 -6.71
N ASP A 124 -16.70 8.56 -5.86
CA ASP A 124 -15.41 8.25 -5.23
C ASP A 124 -15.42 6.88 -4.54
N THR A 125 -16.53 6.50 -3.91
CA THR A 125 -16.62 5.21 -3.20
C THR A 125 -16.74 4.02 -4.17
N VAL A 126 -17.23 4.25 -5.40
CA VAL A 126 -17.49 3.21 -6.39
C VAL A 126 -16.32 3.07 -7.37
N ALA A 127 -15.82 4.19 -7.90
CA ALA A 127 -14.83 4.22 -8.97
C ALA A 127 -13.38 4.13 -8.47
N TRP A 128 -13.15 4.34 -7.17
CA TRP A 128 -11.83 4.17 -6.56
C TRP A 128 -11.70 2.79 -5.92
N LEU A 129 -10.75 2.00 -6.42
CA LEU A 129 -10.55 0.63 -5.95
C LEU A 129 -10.28 0.55 -4.45
N ALA A 130 -9.36 1.37 -3.92
CA ALA A 130 -9.01 1.38 -2.50
C ALA A 130 -10.20 1.68 -1.57
N GLU A 131 -11.31 2.22 -2.08
CA GLU A 131 -12.55 2.45 -1.31
C GLU A 131 -13.45 1.21 -1.17
N ARG A 132 -12.97 0.02 -1.60
CA ARG A 132 -13.55 -1.30 -1.26
C ARG A 132 -13.96 -1.40 0.21
N LYS A 133 -13.13 -0.88 1.11
CA LYS A 133 -13.40 -0.80 2.56
C LYS A 133 -14.73 -0.13 2.90
N ASN A 134 -15.09 0.97 2.23
CA ASN A 134 -16.36 1.67 2.45
C ASN A 134 -17.54 0.84 1.96
N LEU A 135 -17.38 0.20 0.81
CA LEU A 135 -18.43 -0.61 0.20
C LEU A 135 -18.75 -1.82 1.07
N LEU A 136 -17.73 -2.57 1.51
CA LEU A 136 -17.86 -3.70 2.43
C LEU A 136 -18.45 -3.27 3.77
N SER A 137 -17.89 -2.24 4.39
CA SER A 137 -18.38 -1.76 5.68
C SER A 137 -19.83 -1.32 5.60
N THR A 138 -20.24 -0.70 4.49
CA THR A 138 -21.64 -0.30 4.26
C THR A 138 -22.55 -1.50 4.04
N SER A 139 -22.09 -2.58 3.39
CA SER A 139 -22.88 -3.82 3.25
C SER A 139 -23.22 -4.38 4.63
N PHE A 140 -22.22 -4.47 5.49
CA PHE A 140 -22.40 -4.91 6.86
C PHE A 140 -23.21 -3.92 7.71
N TRP A 141 -23.06 -2.61 7.51
CA TRP A 141 -23.92 -1.60 8.14
C TRP A 141 -25.41 -1.85 7.84
N MET A 142 -25.75 -2.05 6.57
CA MET A 142 -27.14 -2.29 6.17
C MET A 142 -27.64 -3.65 6.63
N LEU A 143 -26.79 -4.69 6.61
CA LEU A 143 -27.12 -6.01 7.15
C LEU A 143 -27.36 -5.96 8.66
N THR A 144 -26.57 -5.20 9.43
CA THR A 144 -26.81 -4.98 10.86
C THR A 144 -28.16 -4.30 11.09
N ILE A 145 -28.54 -3.30 10.30
CA ILE A 145 -29.87 -2.68 10.39
C ILE A 145 -30.97 -3.70 10.07
N ILE A 146 -30.84 -4.47 8.99
CA ILE A 146 -31.82 -5.50 8.62
C ILE A 146 -31.98 -6.55 9.73
N ALA A 147 -30.86 -7.06 10.26
CA ALA A 147 -30.85 -7.99 11.38
C ALA A 147 -31.48 -7.37 12.62
N TYR A 148 -31.20 -6.10 12.89
CA TYR A 148 -31.77 -5.37 14.02
C TYR A 148 -33.29 -5.25 13.88
N VAL A 149 -33.81 -4.90 12.70
CA VAL A 149 -35.26 -4.86 12.45
C VAL A 149 -35.92 -6.23 12.66
N HIS A 150 -35.23 -7.34 12.33
CA HIS A 150 -35.73 -8.69 12.62
C HIS A 150 -35.70 -9.04 14.12
N TYR A 151 -34.67 -8.60 14.83
CA TYR A 151 -34.54 -8.75 16.28
C TYR A 151 -35.66 -8.00 17.01
N VAL A 152 -35.91 -6.73 16.69
CA VAL A 152 -36.90 -5.92 17.42
C VAL A 152 -38.34 -6.40 17.25
N ARG A 153 -38.65 -7.13 16.17
CA ARG A 153 -39.97 -7.77 15.98
C ARG A 153 -40.22 -8.88 17.00
N ARG A 154 -39.18 -9.62 17.39
CA ARG A 154 -39.23 -10.71 18.39
C ARG A 154 -37.88 -10.77 19.11
N PRO A 155 -37.68 -10.01 20.20
CA PRO A 155 -36.39 -9.90 20.86
C PRO A 155 -35.97 -11.22 21.51
N THR A 156 -35.01 -11.92 20.90
CA THR A 156 -34.38 -13.13 21.44
C THR A 156 -32.86 -13.07 21.22
N ILE A 157 -32.09 -13.79 22.04
CA ILE A 157 -30.62 -13.83 21.93
C ILE A 157 -30.20 -14.35 20.55
N SER A 158 -30.83 -15.43 20.08
CA SER A 158 -30.56 -16.01 18.75
C SER A 158 -30.73 -15.00 17.61
N ARG A 159 -31.73 -14.10 17.69
CA ARG A 159 -31.95 -13.05 16.67
C ARG A 159 -31.02 -11.85 16.84
N TYR A 160 -30.39 -11.71 18.01
CA TYR A 160 -29.40 -10.69 18.26
C TYR A 160 -28.01 -11.09 17.75
N CYS A 161 -27.68 -12.40 17.71
CA CYS A 161 -26.39 -12.87 17.20
C CYS A 161 -26.07 -12.37 15.77
N PRO A 162 -26.99 -12.40 14.78
CA PRO A 162 -26.73 -11.82 13.46
C PRO A 162 -26.46 -10.30 13.49
N VAL A 163 -27.04 -9.56 14.44
CA VAL A 163 -26.78 -8.12 14.61
C VAL A 163 -25.31 -7.91 14.99
N VAL A 164 -24.85 -8.65 16.00
CA VAL A 164 -23.47 -8.59 16.50
C VAL A 164 -22.49 -9.08 15.44
N LEU A 165 -22.77 -10.19 14.77
CA LEU A 165 -21.90 -10.76 13.75
C LEU A 165 -21.72 -9.79 12.57
N ALA A 166 -22.80 -9.28 11.99
CA ALA A 166 -22.72 -8.30 10.91
C ALA A 166 -21.99 -7.02 11.37
N PHE A 167 -22.22 -6.58 12.61
CA PHE A 167 -21.54 -5.41 13.16
C PHE A 167 -20.03 -5.60 13.28
N VAL A 168 -19.58 -6.75 13.81
CA VAL A 168 -18.16 -7.10 13.91
C VAL A 168 -17.51 -7.17 12.53
N LEU A 169 -18.15 -7.87 11.58
CA LEU A 169 -17.65 -7.98 10.20
C LEU A 169 -17.49 -6.60 9.55
N GLY A 170 -18.41 -5.68 9.79
CA GLY A 170 -18.27 -4.32 9.29
C GLY A 170 -17.17 -3.52 10.00
N LEU A 171 -16.98 -3.67 11.32
CA LEU A 171 -15.88 -3.01 12.05
C LEU A 171 -14.50 -3.46 11.55
N ILE A 172 -14.34 -4.75 11.21
CA ILE A 172 -13.08 -5.28 10.66
C ILE A 172 -12.92 -5.02 9.15
N ALA A 173 -13.95 -4.52 8.46
CA ALA A 173 -13.83 -3.97 7.10
C ALA A 173 -13.48 -2.48 7.13
N LYS A 174 -14.12 -1.71 8.03
CA LYS A 174 -13.77 -0.31 8.29
C LYS A 174 -14.25 0.11 9.69
N PRO A 175 -13.41 0.76 10.51
CA PRO A 175 -13.80 1.26 11.84
C PRO A 175 -14.95 2.29 11.84
N MET A 176 -15.40 2.78 10.68
CA MET A 176 -16.49 3.76 10.55
C MET A 176 -17.82 3.31 11.21
N LEU A 177 -18.03 2.00 11.41
CA LEU A 177 -19.22 1.45 12.06
C LEU A 177 -19.36 1.81 13.53
N VAL A 178 -18.35 2.40 14.18
CA VAL A 178 -18.41 2.83 15.58
C VAL A 178 -19.61 3.75 15.90
N THR A 179 -20.19 4.41 14.89
CA THR A 179 -21.38 5.27 15.02
C THR A 179 -22.72 4.54 14.83
N LEU A 180 -22.72 3.29 14.38
CA LEU A 180 -23.95 2.53 14.13
C LEU A 180 -24.79 2.27 15.39
N PRO A 181 -24.23 1.98 16.59
CA PRO A 181 -25.05 1.83 17.80
C PRO A 181 -25.89 3.09 18.12
N PHE A 182 -25.32 4.27 17.88
CA PHE A 182 -26.04 5.54 17.98
C PHE A 182 -27.17 5.64 16.93
N VAL A 183 -26.90 5.23 15.69
CA VAL A 183 -27.91 5.19 14.64
C VAL A 183 -29.05 4.20 14.93
N LEU A 184 -28.77 3.04 15.53
CA LEU A 184 -29.81 2.10 15.95
C LEU A 184 -30.75 2.72 16.99
N LEU A 185 -30.23 3.55 17.90
CA LEU A 185 -31.06 4.32 18.84
C LEU A 185 -31.91 5.37 18.14
N LEU A 186 -31.40 6.03 17.10
CA LEU A 186 -32.21 6.94 16.28
C LEU A 186 -33.35 6.18 15.58
N LEU A 187 -33.09 4.96 15.08
CA LEU A 187 -34.10 4.11 14.47
C LEU A 187 -35.16 3.62 15.47
N ASP A 188 -34.77 3.34 16.72
CA ASP A 188 -35.71 3.04 17.81
C ASP A 188 -36.67 4.22 18.06
N PHE A 189 -36.20 5.47 17.92
CA PHE A 189 -37.07 6.64 17.98
C PHE A 189 -37.96 6.75 16.74
N TRP A 190 -37.38 6.75 15.53
CA TRP A 190 -38.11 6.67 14.27
C TRP A 190 -37.26 6.00 13.19
N PRO A 191 -37.79 5.05 12.43
CA PRO A 191 -39.22 4.76 12.24
C PRO A 191 -39.81 3.67 13.15
N LEU A 192 -39.00 2.97 13.95
CA LEU A 192 -39.45 1.79 14.71
C LEU A 192 -40.38 2.15 15.86
N SER A 193 -40.33 3.40 16.36
CA SER A 193 -41.23 3.94 17.39
C SER A 193 -41.27 3.10 18.68
N ARG A 194 -40.11 2.63 19.14
CA ARG A 194 -39.95 1.75 20.31
C ARG A 194 -39.86 2.50 21.64
N ILE A 195 -39.84 3.84 21.63
CA ILE A 195 -39.75 4.64 22.85
C ILE A 195 -41.15 4.93 23.38
N ALA A 196 -41.56 4.26 24.46
CA ALA A 196 -42.90 4.33 25.05
C ALA A 196 -43.39 5.74 25.41
N ALA A 197 -42.46 6.70 25.64
CA ALA A 197 -42.77 8.07 26.06
C ALA A 197 -43.01 9.06 24.90
N VAL A 198 -42.84 8.65 23.63
CA VAL A 198 -42.95 9.55 22.48
C VAL A 198 -44.05 9.08 21.54
N GLN A 199 -45.25 9.66 21.69
CA GLN A 199 -46.33 9.52 20.71
C GLN A 199 -46.03 10.37 19.47
N GLY A 200 -45.37 9.79 18.47
CA GLY A 200 -45.28 10.34 17.11
C GLY A 200 -46.48 9.93 16.24
N PRO A 201 -46.62 10.49 15.02
CA PRO A 201 -47.65 10.04 14.08
C PRO A 201 -47.45 8.56 13.73
N LYS A 202 -48.44 7.73 14.09
CA LYS A 202 -48.45 6.28 13.81
C LYS A 202 -48.29 6.06 12.30
N THR A 203 -47.15 5.56 11.87
CA THR A 203 -47.03 4.96 10.53
C THR A 203 -47.71 3.58 10.59
N GLY A 204 -48.31 3.09 9.50
CA GLY A 204 -48.98 1.78 9.50
C GLY A 204 -48.10 0.59 9.91
N ALA A 205 -46.77 0.79 10.02
CA ALA A 205 -45.80 -0.20 10.50
C ALA A 205 -45.61 -0.22 12.03
N THR A 206 -46.06 0.79 12.79
CA THR A 206 -45.81 0.89 14.24
C THR A 206 -46.46 -0.21 15.05
N SER A 207 -47.52 -0.86 14.55
CA SER A 207 -48.17 -1.98 15.25
C SER A 207 -47.32 -3.26 15.29
N GLN A 208 -46.21 -3.32 14.54
CA GLN A 208 -45.37 -4.52 14.41
C GLN A 208 -44.18 -4.56 15.38
N PHE A 209 -43.88 -3.46 16.08
CA PHE A 209 -42.69 -3.34 16.93
C PHE A 209 -43.08 -3.06 18.38
N GLY A 210 -42.47 -3.78 19.32
CA GLY A 210 -42.77 -3.62 20.75
C GLY A 210 -42.08 -2.41 21.37
N GLU A 211 -42.83 -1.68 22.22
CA GLU A 211 -42.31 -0.56 23.01
C GLU A 211 -41.38 -1.01 24.14
N ALA A 212 -40.42 -0.15 24.50
CA ALA A 212 -39.47 -0.35 25.57
C ALA A 212 -39.07 0.97 26.23
N LYS A 213 -38.58 0.90 27.48
CA LYS A 213 -37.94 2.03 28.17
C LYS A 213 -36.62 2.38 27.50
N ILE A 214 -36.26 3.66 27.48
CA ILE A 214 -34.98 4.14 26.91
C ILE A 214 -33.78 3.43 27.54
N SER A 215 -33.80 3.18 28.85
CA SER A 215 -32.71 2.46 29.55
C SER A 215 -32.50 1.04 28.99
N ARG A 216 -33.59 0.32 28.67
CA ARG A 216 -33.52 -0.99 28.03
C ARG A 216 -32.97 -0.89 26.62
N LEU A 217 -33.41 0.12 25.86
CA LEU A 217 -32.91 0.35 24.51
C LEU A 217 -31.42 0.69 24.50
N VAL A 218 -30.92 1.48 25.46
CA VAL A 218 -29.49 1.74 25.63
C VAL A 218 -28.75 0.46 26.03
N ALA A 219 -29.29 -0.31 26.98
CA ALA A 219 -28.70 -1.57 27.42
C ALA A 219 -28.54 -2.58 26.27
N GLU A 220 -29.51 -2.64 25.34
CA GLU A 220 -29.40 -3.47 24.12
C GLU A 220 -28.13 -3.13 23.31
N LYS A 221 -27.62 -1.88 23.34
CA LYS A 221 -26.51 -1.43 22.49
C LYS A 221 -25.17 -1.44 23.23
N LEU A 222 -25.14 -1.67 24.54
CA LEU A 222 -23.90 -1.76 25.32
C LEU A 222 -22.89 -2.76 24.74
N PRO A 223 -23.28 -3.98 24.29
CA PRO A 223 -22.33 -4.89 23.64
C PRO A 223 -21.72 -4.31 22.36
N LEU A 224 -22.52 -3.61 21.55
CA LEU A 224 -22.04 -3.00 20.31
C LEU A 224 -21.14 -1.79 20.60
N LEU A 225 -21.46 -1.00 21.63
CA LEU A 225 -20.60 0.10 22.09
C LEU A 225 -19.26 -0.42 22.63
N GLY A 226 -19.25 -1.53 23.36
CA GLY A 226 -18.01 -2.19 23.80
C GLY A 226 -17.14 -2.63 22.62
N LEU A 227 -17.75 -3.26 21.61
CA LEU A 227 -17.06 -3.64 20.37
C LEU A 227 -16.58 -2.44 19.55
N ALA A 228 -17.36 -1.34 19.51
CA ALA A 228 -16.95 -0.10 18.87
C ALA A 228 -15.71 0.50 19.55
N LEU A 229 -15.71 0.57 20.89
CA LEU A 229 -14.54 1.04 21.65
C LEU A 229 -13.32 0.16 21.43
N LEU A 230 -13.49 -1.16 21.36
CA LEU A 230 -12.42 -2.09 21.03
C LEU A 230 -11.87 -1.83 19.62
N SER A 231 -12.73 -1.63 18.62
CA SER A 231 -12.30 -1.31 17.25
C SER A 231 -11.52 0.01 17.18
N VAL A 232 -11.95 1.04 17.91
CA VAL A 232 -11.19 2.30 18.02
C VAL A 232 -9.82 2.07 18.65
N ALA A 233 -9.74 1.27 19.72
CA ALA A 233 -8.48 0.96 20.39
C ALA A 233 -7.52 0.20 19.45
N VAL A 234 -7.99 -0.86 18.79
CA VAL A 234 -7.20 -1.66 17.83
C VAL A 234 -6.72 -0.81 16.65
N SER A 235 -7.61 0.00 16.08
CA SER A 235 -7.26 0.91 14.97
C SER A 235 -6.21 1.93 15.40
N SER A 236 -6.37 2.50 16.59
CA SER A 236 -5.39 3.43 17.16
C SER A 236 -4.03 2.75 17.34
N MET A 237 -3.99 1.54 17.89
CA MET A 237 -2.75 0.75 18.06
C MET A 237 -2.08 0.47 16.71
N SER A 238 -2.84 0.06 15.70
CA SER A 238 -2.33 -0.16 14.35
C SER A 238 -1.75 1.11 13.73
N MET A 239 -2.39 2.26 13.91
CA MET A 239 -1.86 3.54 13.44
C MET A 239 -0.56 3.95 14.14
N LYS A 240 -0.39 3.61 15.44
CA LYS A 240 0.88 3.86 16.14
C LYS A 240 1.97 2.94 15.63
N ALA A 241 1.65 1.65 15.45
CA ALA A 241 2.61 0.63 15.04
C ALA A 241 3.13 0.89 13.62
N GLY A 242 2.27 1.30 12.68
CA GLY A 242 2.68 1.63 11.32
C GLY A 242 3.26 3.04 11.13
N GLY A 243 3.59 3.77 12.19
CA GLY A 243 4.15 5.14 12.07
C GLY A 243 3.20 6.17 11.42
N MET A 244 1.95 5.80 11.12
CA MET A 244 0.93 6.66 10.51
C MET A 244 0.44 7.78 11.44
N MET A 245 0.74 7.70 12.74
CA MET A 245 0.67 8.87 13.62
C MET A 245 1.86 9.78 13.32
N VAL A 246 1.74 10.58 12.27
CA VAL A 246 2.78 11.56 11.93
C VAL A 246 2.87 12.61 13.04
N ALA A 247 4.09 12.79 13.56
CA ALA A 247 4.49 13.94 14.34
C ALA A 247 4.53 15.18 13.43
N GLN A 248 3.69 16.16 13.72
CA GLN A 248 3.93 17.59 13.48
C GLN A 248 4.17 18.14 12.05
N GLU A 249 3.80 17.44 10.98
CA GLU A 249 3.28 18.11 9.75
C GLU A 249 1.80 18.51 9.91
N LEU A 250 1.25 18.21 11.10
CA LEU A 250 -0.13 18.35 11.53
C LEU A 250 -0.63 19.78 11.33
N VAL A 251 -1.59 19.91 10.42
CA VAL A 251 -2.57 21.01 10.43
C VAL A 251 -2.90 21.34 11.90
N PRO A 252 -2.69 22.59 12.35
CA PRO A 252 -2.90 22.99 13.73
C PRO A 252 -4.28 22.55 14.25
N LEU A 253 -4.35 22.12 15.52
CA LEU A 253 -5.61 21.70 16.15
C LEU A 253 -6.69 22.79 16.01
N SER A 254 -6.30 24.06 16.09
CA SER A 254 -7.20 25.21 15.89
C SER A 254 -7.83 25.21 14.49
N ILE A 255 -7.07 24.96 13.43
CA ILE A 255 -7.57 24.86 12.06
C ILE A 255 -8.47 23.63 11.92
N ARG A 256 -8.07 22.49 12.49
CA ARG A 256 -8.86 21.24 12.46
C ARG A 256 -10.23 21.40 13.12
N VAL A 257 -10.27 22.02 14.30
CA VAL A 257 -11.53 22.31 15.01
C VAL A 257 -12.40 23.28 14.20
N LYS A 258 -11.83 24.36 13.65
CA LYS A 258 -12.58 25.29 12.81
C LYS A 258 -13.13 24.61 11.56
N ASN A 259 -12.30 23.82 10.88
CA ASN A 259 -12.68 23.05 9.70
C ASN A 259 -13.81 22.07 10.02
N ALA A 260 -13.74 21.33 11.14
CA ALA A 260 -14.79 20.39 11.56
C ALA A 260 -16.19 21.03 11.61
N PHE A 261 -16.31 22.28 12.04
CA PHE A 261 -17.59 23.01 12.02
C PHE A 261 -18.01 23.40 10.59
N VAL A 262 -17.07 23.87 9.78
CA VAL A 262 -17.32 24.29 8.39
C VAL A 262 -17.61 23.09 7.46
N SER A 263 -17.10 21.90 7.78
CA SER A 263 -17.33 20.69 7.00
C SER A 263 -18.81 20.32 6.89
N TYR A 264 -19.63 20.54 7.93
CA TYR A 264 -21.06 20.22 7.89
C TYR A 264 -21.82 20.96 6.78
N PRO A 265 -21.82 22.30 6.71
CA PRO A 265 -22.43 23.02 5.60
C PRO A 265 -21.75 22.77 4.25
N MET A 266 -20.44 22.49 4.22
CA MET A 266 -19.76 22.09 2.97
C MET A 266 -20.33 20.78 2.41
N TYR A 267 -20.51 19.75 3.25
CA TYR A 267 -21.14 18.50 2.85
C TYR A 267 -22.59 18.69 2.42
N LEU A 268 -23.37 19.53 3.12
CA LEU A 268 -24.71 19.88 2.67
C LEU A 268 -24.67 20.54 1.29
N GLY A 269 -23.76 21.49 1.08
CA GLY A 269 -23.52 22.13 -0.22
C GLY A 269 -23.24 21.10 -1.31
N LYS A 270 -22.33 20.15 -1.08
CA LYS A 270 -21.99 19.08 -2.03
C LYS A 270 -23.14 18.10 -2.29
N LEU A 271 -24.08 17.94 -1.35
CA LEU A 271 -25.29 17.11 -1.54
C LEU A 271 -26.40 17.82 -2.32
N PHE A 272 -26.51 19.15 -2.22
CA PHE A 272 -27.53 19.91 -2.96
C PHE A 272 -27.01 20.46 -4.30
N TRP A 273 -25.71 20.75 -4.38
CA TRP A 273 -25.00 21.29 -5.52
C TRP A 273 -23.67 20.56 -5.72
N PRO A 274 -23.68 19.34 -6.30
CA PRO A 274 -22.50 18.49 -6.45
C PRO A 274 -21.60 18.95 -7.62
N ALA A 275 -21.09 20.19 -7.52
CA ALA A 275 -20.10 20.74 -8.42
C ALA A 275 -18.68 20.61 -7.82
N ASP A 276 -17.67 20.68 -8.68
CA ASP A 276 -16.25 20.74 -8.29
C ASP A 276 -15.84 19.59 -7.38
N LEU A 277 -16.34 18.40 -7.69
CA LEU A 277 -16.01 17.17 -6.98
C LEU A 277 -14.59 16.72 -7.34
N THR A 278 -13.78 16.35 -6.35
CA THR A 278 -12.38 15.99 -6.52
C THR A 278 -11.93 15.00 -5.45
N PHE A 279 -10.94 14.16 -5.77
CA PHE A 279 -10.47 13.08 -4.91
C PHE A 279 -9.84 13.55 -3.59
N PHE A 280 -9.29 14.78 -3.58
CA PHE A 280 -8.57 15.34 -2.45
C PHE A 280 -8.82 16.84 -2.26
N TYR A 281 -9.08 17.24 -1.02
CA TYR A 281 -9.29 18.63 -0.61
C TYR A 281 -8.20 19.04 0.39
N PRO A 282 -7.20 19.85 -0.03
CA PRO A 282 -6.19 20.36 0.89
C PRO A 282 -6.81 21.16 2.03
N TYR A 283 -6.13 21.16 3.19
CA TYR A 283 -6.50 22.08 4.25
C TYR A 283 -6.24 23.53 3.82
N PRO A 284 -7.17 24.45 4.09
CA PRO A 284 -6.91 25.86 3.87
C PRO A 284 -5.86 26.34 4.89
N GLU A 285 -5.02 27.30 4.49
CA GLU A 285 -4.03 27.93 5.39
C GLU A 285 -4.70 28.53 6.63
N ALA A 286 -5.90 29.07 6.47
CA ALA A 286 -6.72 29.57 7.56
C ALA A 286 -8.21 29.36 7.27
N VAL A 287 -8.97 29.09 8.33
CA VAL A 287 -10.44 29.12 8.28
C VAL A 287 -10.90 30.44 8.93
N PRO A 288 -11.44 31.39 8.16
CA PRO A 288 -11.94 32.66 8.69
C PRO A 288 -13.04 32.48 9.73
N MET A 289 -13.04 33.31 10.79
CA MET A 289 -14.01 33.19 11.89
C MET A 289 -15.46 33.41 11.45
N TRP A 290 -15.70 34.21 10.41
CA TRP A 290 -17.05 34.39 9.88
C TRP A 290 -17.60 33.12 9.23
N GLN A 291 -16.74 32.28 8.62
CA GLN A 291 -17.16 30.98 8.08
C GLN A 291 -17.55 30.04 9.20
N VAL A 292 -16.78 30.02 10.30
CA VAL A 292 -17.09 29.22 11.49
C VAL A 292 -18.40 29.69 12.13
N ALA A 293 -18.58 31.00 12.31
CA ALA A 293 -19.81 31.57 12.88
C ALA A 293 -21.03 31.28 12.00
N GLY A 294 -20.89 31.44 10.67
CA GLY A 294 -21.93 31.10 9.71
C GLY A 294 -22.27 29.61 9.71
N ALA A 295 -21.25 28.74 9.76
CA ALA A 295 -21.44 27.29 9.84
C ALA A 295 -22.16 26.87 11.13
N LEU A 296 -21.74 27.41 12.27
CA LEU A 296 -22.38 27.18 13.57
C LEU A 296 -23.83 27.66 13.55
N LEU A 297 -24.11 28.84 12.99
CA LEU A 297 -25.46 29.37 12.87
C LEU A 297 -26.34 28.45 12.03
N VAL A 298 -25.86 27.97 10.87
CA VAL A 298 -26.58 27.03 10.00
C VAL A 298 -26.86 25.71 10.73
N VAL A 299 -25.83 25.11 11.32
CA VAL A 299 -25.97 23.84 12.06
C VAL A 299 -26.93 23.99 13.24
N LEU A 300 -26.80 25.08 14.01
CA LEU A 300 -27.69 25.36 15.15
C LEU A 300 -29.13 25.60 14.70
N ALA A 301 -29.34 26.39 13.64
CA ALA A 301 -30.67 26.67 13.12
C ALA A 301 -31.38 25.40 12.65
N ILE A 302 -30.69 24.53 11.90
CA ILE A 302 -31.25 23.25 11.45
C ILE A 302 -31.52 22.34 12.66
N THR A 303 -30.60 22.28 13.62
CA THR A 303 -30.75 21.47 14.84
C THR A 303 -31.95 21.92 15.67
N LEU A 304 -32.11 23.23 15.88
CA LEU A 304 -33.26 23.79 16.61
C LEU A 304 -34.56 23.57 15.85
N ALA A 305 -34.59 23.73 14.53
CA ALA A 305 -35.79 23.44 13.72
C ALA A 305 -36.19 21.96 13.78
N ALA A 306 -35.20 21.06 13.71
CA ALA A 306 -35.41 19.62 13.83
C ALA A 306 -35.88 19.23 15.25
N ALA A 307 -35.26 19.80 16.28
CA ALA A 307 -35.63 19.59 17.67
C ALA A 307 -37.02 20.16 18.01
N TRP A 308 -37.38 21.32 17.46
CA TRP A 308 -38.71 21.93 17.66
C TRP A 308 -39.82 21.09 17.02
N SER A 309 -39.54 20.51 15.85
CA SER A 309 -40.51 19.74 15.07
C SER A 309 -40.48 18.23 15.34
N PHE A 310 -39.64 17.74 16.25
CA PHE A 310 -39.31 16.31 16.41
C PHE A 310 -40.52 15.38 16.61
N ARG A 311 -41.59 15.84 17.27
CA ARG A 311 -42.83 15.07 17.43
C ARG A 311 -43.70 15.05 16.17
N ARG A 312 -43.69 16.13 15.39
CA ARG A 312 -44.49 16.30 14.16
C ARG A 312 -43.82 15.66 12.96
N THR A 313 -42.50 15.82 12.85
CA THR A 313 -41.66 15.37 11.75
C THR A 313 -40.44 14.63 12.31
N PRO A 314 -40.63 13.45 12.92
CA PRO A 314 -39.54 12.69 13.54
C PRO A 314 -38.45 12.27 12.54
N TRP A 315 -38.81 12.10 11.27
CA TRP A 315 -37.86 11.86 10.18
C TRP A 315 -36.85 12.99 9.99
N PHE A 316 -37.18 14.24 10.38
CA PHE A 316 -36.27 15.38 10.24
C PHE A 316 -35.14 15.28 11.27
N ILE A 317 -35.48 15.12 12.56
CA ILE A 317 -34.46 15.00 13.60
C ILE A 317 -33.64 13.72 13.45
N VAL A 318 -34.25 12.60 13.04
CA VAL A 318 -33.51 11.35 12.80
C VAL A 318 -32.55 11.50 11.63
N GLY A 319 -33.01 12.01 10.48
CA GLY A 319 -32.15 12.20 9.33
C GLY A 319 -31.02 13.21 9.58
N TRP A 320 -31.31 14.28 10.34
CA TRP A 320 -30.32 15.28 10.72
C TRP A 320 -29.27 14.74 11.70
N LEU A 321 -29.69 14.07 12.78
CA LEU A 321 -28.77 13.47 13.75
C LEU A 321 -27.99 12.29 13.15
N TRP A 322 -28.58 11.55 12.21
CA TRP A 322 -27.87 10.55 11.42
C TRP A 322 -26.71 11.21 10.69
N PHE A 323 -26.96 12.27 9.94
CA PHE A 323 -25.93 13.02 9.22
C PHE A 323 -24.85 13.57 10.15
N LEU A 324 -25.24 14.26 11.24
CA LEU A 324 -24.29 14.83 12.18
C LEU A 324 -23.41 13.78 12.86
N GLY A 325 -24.03 12.73 13.41
CA GLY A 325 -23.36 11.73 14.23
C GLY A 325 -22.47 10.79 13.43
N THR A 326 -22.90 10.40 12.22
CA THR A 326 -22.10 9.49 11.36
C THR A 326 -20.89 10.17 10.71
N LEU A 327 -20.87 11.51 10.64
CA LEU A 327 -19.71 12.28 10.19
C LEU A 327 -18.65 12.50 11.28
N VAL A 328 -18.98 12.41 12.57
CA VAL A 328 -18.04 12.74 13.67
C VAL A 328 -16.65 12.09 13.52
N PRO A 329 -16.52 10.78 13.19
CA PRO A 329 -15.20 10.14 13.09
C PRO A 329 -14.31 10.71 11.98
N VAL A 330 -14.89 11.39 10.99
CA VAL A 330 -14.17 11.82 9.78
C VAL A 330 -14.00 13.34 9.69
N LEU A 331 -14.40 14.11 10.71
CA LEU A 331 -14.26 15.57 10.72
C LEU A 331 -12.80 16.06 10.82
N GLY A 332 -11.84 15.15 10.97
CA GLY A 332 -10.40 15.48 11.06
C GLY A 332 -9.94 15.93 12.44
N LEU A 333 -10.73 15.71 13.49
CA LEU A 333 -10.33 15.98 14.89
C LEU A 333 -9.22 15.04 15.39
N VAL A 334 -9.14 13.83 14.81
CA VAL A 334 -8.01 12.91 14.89
C VAL A 334 -7.63 12.58 13.45
N GLN A 335 -6.35 12.74 13.11
CA GLN A 335 -5.83 12.54 11.75
C GLN A 335 -4.75 11.49 11.79
N GLY A 336 -4.60 10.75 10.69
CA GLY A 336 -3.45 9.91 10.42
C GLY A 336 -3.14 9.96 8.93
N GLY A 337 -1.85 9.97 8.60
CA GLY A 337 -1.37 10.17 7.23
C GLY A 337 -1.89 11.45 6.57
N LEU A 338 -1.98 11.42 5.23
CA LEU A 338 -2.45 12.52 4.40
C LEU A 338 -3.97 12.71 4.51
N TRP A 339 -4.38 13.56 5.46
CA TRP A 339 -5.80 13.78 5.77
C TRP A 339 -6.38 15.03 5.09
N PRO A 340 -7.43 14.93 4.26
CA PRO A 340 -8.03 16.09 3.59
C PRO A 340 -8.99 16.89 4.51
N ALA A 341 -9.29 18.13 4.15
CA ALA A 341 -10.24 18.98 4.87
C ALA A 341 -11.67 18.40 4.87
N ILE A 342 -12.10 17.89 3.72
CA ILE A 342 -13.31 17.08 3.52
C ILE A 342 -13.01 15.99 2.51
N ALA A 343 -13.84 14.95 2.44
CA ALA A 343 -13.75 13.94 1.39
C ALA A 343 -15.13 13.38 1.05
N GLU A 344 -15.44 13.30 -0.23
CA GLU A 344 -16.77 12.90 -0.73
C GLU A 344 -17.12 11.48 -0.30
N ARG A 345 -16.14 10.56 -0.36
CA ARG A 345 -16.24 9.19 0.17
C ARG A 345 -16.74 9.09 1.61
N TRP A 346 -16.54 10.11 2.44
CA TRP A 346 -17.04 10.10 3.82
C TRP A 346 -18.53 10.46 3.93
N ALA A 347 -19.11 11.08 2.91
CA ALA A 347 -20.54 11.38 2.85
C ALA A 347 -21.40 10.15 2.46
N TYR A 348 -20.79 9.02 2.08
CA TYR A 348 -21.48 7.84 1.58
C TYR A 348 -22.62 7.36 2.51
N VAL A 349 -22.34 7.00 3.77
CA VAL A 349 -23.37 6.63 4.77
C VAL A 349 -24.10 7.84 5.37
N PRO A 350 -23.43 8.97 5.70
CA PRO A 350 -24.12 10.14 6.26
C PRO A 350 -25.21 10.74 5.36
N SER A 351 -25.01 10.73 4.04
CA SER A 351 -25.95 11.28 3.06
C SER A 351 -27.33 10.64 3.12
N VAL A 352 -27.43 9.36 3.55
CA VAL A 352 -28.69 8.64 3.75
C VAL A 352 -29.63 9.43 4.65
N GLY A 353 -29.11 10.04 5.73
CA GLY A 353 -29.89 10.87 6.63
C GLY A 353 -30.53 12.07 5.93
N ILE A 354 -29.74 12.79 5.12
CA ILE A 354 -30.23 13.96 4.37
C ILE A 354 -31.20 13.54 3.25
N PHE A 355 -30.94 12.44 2.56
CA PHE A 355 -31.87 11.88 1.57
C PHE A 355 -33.21 11.51 2.22
N MET A 356 -33.21 10.97 3.45
CA MET A 356 -34.43 10.73 4.22
C MET A 356 -35.16 12.04 4.57
N VAL A 357 -34.44 13.08 5.01
CA VAL A 357 -35.03 14.40 5.27
C VAL A 357 -35.70 14.97 4.01
N ALA A 358 -35.01 14.96 2.87
CA ALA A 358 -35.56 15.45 1.61
C ALA A 358 -36.78 14.65 1.15
N THR A 359 -36.70 13.32 1.21
CA THR A 359 -37.74 12.41 0.71
C THR A 359 -39.05 12.50 1.49
N TRP A 360 -38.99 12.70 2.81
CA TRP A 360 -40.19 12.90 3.63
C TRP A 360 -40.59 14.37 3.73
N GLY A 361 -39.63 15.29 3.69
CA GLY A 361 -39.83 16.73 3.87
C GLY A 361 -40.47 17.41 2.67
N VAL A 362 -39.99 17.16 1.45
CA VAL A 362 -40.54 17.82 0.25
C VAL A 362 -42.04 17.56 0.09
N PRO A 363 -42.54 16.29 0.16
CA PRO A 363 -43.98 16.05 0.11
C PRO A 363 -44.74 16.64 1.30
N HIS A 364 -44.13 16.73 2.49
CA HIS A 364 -44.77 17.34 3.67
C HIS A 364 -44.98 18.85 3.50
N LEU A 365 -44.01 19.54 2.91
CA LEU A 365 -44.09 20.98 2.61
C LEU A 365 -45.06 21.24 1.45
N VAL A 366 -44.94 20.47 0.37
CA VAL A 366 -45.76 20.60 -0.84
C VAL A 366 -47.21 20.20 -0.60
N GLY A 367 -47.50 19.26 0.30
CA GLY A 367 -48.87 18.87 0.66
C GLY A 367 -49.70 20.00 1.29
N ARG A 368 -49.06 21.10 1.70
CA ARG A 368 -49.74 22.34 2.12
C ARG A 368 -50.11 23.27 0.96
N ALA A 369 -49.53 23.04 -0.21
CA ALA A 369 -49.78 23.79 -1.44
C ALA A 369 -50.69 23.00 -2.40
N ARG A 370 -51.43 23.68 -3.29
CA ARG A 370 -52.31 23.06 -4.29
C ARG A 370 -51.51 22.51 -5.50
N VAL A 371 -50.58 21.60 -5.25
CA VAL A 371 -49.72 21.01 -6.29
C VAL A 371 -50.35 19.74 -6.87
N SER A 372 -50.25 19.57 -8.20
CA SER A 372 -50.77 18.39 -8.91
C SER A 372 -50.17 17.09 -8.37
N ARG A 373 -50.98 16.01 -8.35
CA ARG A 373 -50.56 14.65 -7.94
C ARG A 373 -49.42 14.08 -8.81
N THR A 374 -49.23 14.61 -10.03
CA THR A 374 -48.17 14.19 -10.95
C THR A 374 -46.88 14.98 -10.80
N ALA A 375 -46.91 16.17 -10.21
CA ALA A 375 -45.74 17.06 -10.15
C ALA A 375 -44.61 16.50 -9.27
N LEU A 376 -44.94 15.90 -8.13
CA LEU A 376 -43.94 15.31 -7.22
C LEU A 376 -43.20 14.11 -7.86
N PRO A 377 -43.89 13.11 -8.45
CA PRO A 377 -43.20 12.05 -9.21
C PRO A 377 -42.35 12.55 -10.37
N VAL A 378 -42.82 13.55 -11.12
CA VAL A 378 -42.06 14.14 -12.23
C VAL A 378 -40.79 14.83 -11.73
N ALA A 379 -40.91 15.66 -10.68
CA ALA A 379 -39.76 16.31 -10.06
C ALA A 379 -38.75 15.29 -9.50
N ALA A 380 -39.22 14.23 -8.85
CA ALA A 380 -38.38 13.13 -8.39
C ALA A 380 -37.66 12.44 -9.55
N GLY A 381 -38.36 12.18 -10.67
CA GLY A 381 -37.77 11.62 -11.88
C GLY A 381 -36.67 12.51 -12.47
N LEU A 382 -36.91 13.82 -12.54
CA LEU A 382 -35.91 14.80 -13.00
C LEU A 382 -34.68 14.81 -12.11
N VAL A 383 -34.84 14.79 -10.79
CA VAL A 383 -33.70 14.70 -9.85
C VAL A 383 -32.88 13.43 -10.11
N ILE A 384 -33.53 12.28 -10.31
CA ILE A 384 -32.84 11.03 -10.63
C ILE A 384 -32.08 11.12 -11.95
N VAL A 385 -32.70 11.63 -13.02
CA VAL A 385 -32.03 11.79 -14.32
C VAL A 385 -30.83 12.74 -14.23
N THR A 386 -30.95 13.85 -13.51
CA THR A 386 -29.83 14.77 -13.27
C THR A 386 -28.71 14.09 -12.49
N CYS A 387 -29.04 13.38 -11.41
CA CYS A 387 -28.06 12.60 -10.65
C CYS A 387 -27.35 11.57 -11.53
N MET A 388 -28.08 10.85 -12.39
CA MET A 388 -27.51 9.89 -13.34
C MET A 388 -26.51 10.55 -14.31
N ALA A 389 -26.86 11.69 -14.89
CA ALA A 389 -26.00 12.43 -15.81
C ALA A 389 -24.72 12.93 -15.12
N LEU A 390 -24.84 13.51 -13.93
CA LEU A 390 -23.70 14.01 -13.15
C LEU A 390 -22.81 12.87 -12.67
N THR A 391 -23.38 11.74 -12.24
CA THR A 391 -22.64 10.55 -11.82
C THR A 391 -21.87 9.94 -12.98
N TRP A 392 -22.48 9.84 -14.16
CA TRP A 392 -21.80 9.38 -15.36
C TRP A 392 -20.63 10.29 -15.73
N GLN A 393 -20.80 11.61 -15.64
CA GLN A 393 -19.70 12.56 -15.88
C GLN A 393 -18.60 12.43 -14.84
N GLN A 394 -18.94 12.40 -13.55
CA GLN A 394 -17.97 12.34 -12.46
C GLN A 394 -17.21 11.01 -12.47
N ALA A 395 -17.85 9.89 -12.81
CA ALA A 395 -17.15 8.61 -12.92
C ALA A 395 -16.07 8.63 -14.02
N ARG A 396 -16.21 9.41 -15.10
CA ARG A 396 -15.15 9.55 -16.12
C ARG A 396 -13.87 10.17 -15.58
N VAL A 397 -13.95 11.01 -14.54
CA VAL A 397 -12.78 11.62 -13.90
C VAL A 397 -11.84 10.54 -13.35
N TRP A 398 -12.41 9.45 -12.85
CA TRP A 398 -11.69 8.33 -12.23
C TRP A 398 -11.11 7.32 -13.24
N LYS A 399 -11.06 7.65 -14.53
CA LYS A 399 -10.63 6.71 -15.58
C LYS A 399 -9.18 6.23 -15.43
N ASN A 400 -8.27 7.12 -15.05
CA ASN A 400 -6.84 6.87 -14.85
C ASN A 400 -6.17 8.05 -14.15
N ASP A 401 -4.93 7.87 -13.69
CA ASP A 401 -4.10 8.89 -13.03
C ASP A 401 -4.16 10.25 -13.70
N PHE A 402 -3.91 10.29 -15.02
CA PHE A 402 -3.84 11.54 -15.75
C PHE A 402 -5.17 12.31 -15.69
N THR A 403 -6.30 11.61 -15.89
CA THR A 403 -7.62 12.24 -15.90
C THR A 403 -7.99 12.74 -14.51
N LEU A 404 -7.75 11.92 -13.48
CA LEU A 404 -8.07 12.21 -12.09
C LEU A 404 -7.28 13.42 -11.58
N PHE A 405 -5.96 13.41 -11.74
CA PHE A 405 -5.10 14.46 -11.21
C PHE A 405 -5.20 15.76 -12.03
N SER A 406 -5.39 15.68 -13.35
CA SER A 406 -5.66 16.87 -14.17
C SER A 406 -6.95 17.57 -13.75
N HIS A 407 -8.01 16.79 -13.48
CA HIS A 407 -9.26 17.33 -12.95
C HIS A 407 -9.08 17.95 -11.57
N GLY A 408 -8.31 17.30 -10.68
CA GLY A 408 -8.01 17.83 -9.35
C GLY A 408 -7.32 19.20 -9.39
N VAL A 409 -6.36 19.39 -10.32
CA VAL A 409 -5.70 20.67 -10.57
C VAL A 409 -6.65 21.69 -11.20
N ALA A 410 -7.53 21.27 -12.11
CA ALA A 410 -8.50 22.17 -12.74
C ALA A 410 -9.56 22.69 -11.74
N VAL A 411 -9.99 21.85 -10.81
CA VAL A 411 -10.93 22.20 -9.73
C VAL A 411 -10.27 23.12 -8.70
N ASN A 412 -9.04 22.80 -8.30
CA ASN A 412 -8.29 23.58 -7.34
C ASN A 412 -6.80 23.61 -7.73
N PRO A 413 -6.30 24.71 -8.33
CA PRO A 413 -4.90 24.86 -8.70
C PRO A 413 -3.93 24.74 -7.51
N ASP A 414 -4.37 25.06 -6.29
CA ASP A 414 -3.58 24.95 -5.06
C ASP A 414 -3.61 23.52 -4.47
N ASN A 415 -4.20 22.55 -5.17
CA ASN A 415 -4.18 21.15 -4.76
C ASN A 415 -2.81 20.52 -4.98
N TYR A 416 -1.88 20.78 -4.05
CA TYR A 416 -0.50 20.28 -4.12
C TYR A 416 -0.43 18.75 -4.29
N VAL A 417 -1.35 17.99 -3.68
CA VAL A 417 -1.44 16.53 -3.86
C VAL A 417 -1.75 16.16 -5.31
N ALA A 418 -2.72 16.84 -5.94
CA ALA A 418 -3.02 16.64 -7.35
C ALA A 418 -1.87 17.10 -8.26
N GLN A 419 -1.20 18.21 -7.92
CA GLN A 419 -0.04 18.71 -8.67
C GLN A 419 1.12 17.70 -8.66
N VAL A 420 1.51 17.18 -7.49
CA VAL A 420 2.57 16.17 -7.36
C VAL A 420 2.22 14.91 -8.14
N ASN A 421 1.02 14.37 -7.94
CA ASN A 421 0.62 13.14 -8.61
C ASN A 421 0.49 13.31 -10.13
N LEU A 422 0.06 14.48 -10.62
CA LEU A 422 0.08 14.82 -12.03
C LEU A 422 1.52 14.93 -12.55
N GLY A 423 2.42 15.55 -11.79
CA GLY A 423 3.86 15.62 -12.09
C GLY A 423 4.48 14.23 -12.23
N CYS A 424 4.24 13.34 -11.27
CA CYS A 424 4.67 11.93 -11.33
C CYS A 424 4.09 11.20 -12.56
N THR A 425 2.84 11.49 -12.92
CA THR A 425 2.20 10.91 -14.11
C THR A 425 2.83 11.41 -15.41
N LEU A 426 3.18 12.70 -15.49
CA LEU A 426 3.85 13.30 -16.64
C LEU A 426 5.30 12.80 -16.76
N ALA A 427 6.02 12.69 -15.64
CA ALA A 427 7.38 12.16 -15.60
C ALA A 427 7.44 10.70 -16.09
N ARG A 428 6.49 9.85 -15.68
CA ARG A 428 6.34 8.47 -16.21
C ARG A 428 6.09 8.43 -17.72
N LYS A 429 5.53 9.49 -18.31
CA LYS A 429 5.34 9.63 -19.76
C LYS A 429 6.53 10.31 -20.46
N GLY A 430 7.64 10.53 -19.77
CA GLY A 430 8.84 11.21 -20.28
C GLY A 430 8.70 12.73 -20.43
N LYS A 431 7.59 13.33 -19.97
CA LYS A 431 7.33 14.77 -20.07
C LYS A 431 7.92 15.52 -18.88
N TYR A 432 9.25 15.49 -18.74
CA TYR A 432 9.95 16.00 -17.56
C TYR A 432 9.78 17.51 -17.35
N ALA A 433 9.75 18.32 -18.42
CA ALA A 433 9.53 19.77 -18.30
C ALA A 433 8.14 20.11 -17.74
N ASP A 434 7.09 19.44 -18.25
CA ASP A 434 5.73 19.61 -17.73
C ASP A 434 5.64 19.12 -16.27
N ALA A 435 6.30 18.00 -15.95
CA ALA A 435 6.34 17.45 -14.60
C ALA A 435 7.00 18.43 -13.61
N ILE A 436 8.16 18.99 -13.98
CA ILE A 436 8.86 20.02 -13.20
C ILE A 436 7.94 21.22 -12.93
N SER A 437 7.21 21.71 -13.93
CA SER A 437 6.23 22.79 -13.73
C SER A 437 5.16 22.41 -12.71
N ARG A 438 4.65 21.18 -12.73
CA ARG A 438 3.66 20.73 -11.74
C ARG A 438 4.25 20.62 -10.33
N PHE A 439 5.45 20.08 -10.19
CA PHE A 439 6.14 19.98 -8.90
C PHE A 439 6.46 21.37 -8.33
N GLN A 440 6.84 22.34 -9.18
CA GLN A 440 7.03 23.72 -8.75
C GLN A 440 5.75 24.34 -8.18
N GLU A 441 4.60 24.13 -8.81
CA GLU A 441 3.31 24.60 -8.26
C GLU A 441 2.97 23.92 -6.94
N ALA A 442 3.26 22.61 -6.79
CA ALA A 442 3.10 21.93 -5.52
C ALA A 442 3.97 22.55 -4.42
N LEU A 443 5.25 22.80 -4.70
CA LEU A 443 6.21 23.39 -3.77
C LEU A 443 5.92 24.87 -3.46
N ARG A 444 5.22 25.59 -4.33
CA ARG A 444 4.72 26.95 -4.04
C ARG A 444 3.72 26.94 -2.89
N VAL A 445 2.85 25.92 -2.84
CA VAL A 445 1.81 25.77 -1.80
C VAL A 445 2.36 25.06 -0.57
N TYR A 446 3.12 23.98 -0.77
CA TYR A 446 3.72 23.20 0.32
C TYR A 446 5.22 22.98 0.08
N PRO A 447 6.08 23.90 0.53
CA PRO A 447 7.53 23.83 0.28
C PRO A 447 8.24 22.61 0.88
N ALA A 448 7.65 21.98 1.90
CA ALA A 448 8.20 20.81 2.59
C ALA A 448 7.76 19.48 1.98
N ASP A 449 7.05 19.49 0.84
CA ASP A 449 6.60 18.26 0.19
C ASP A 449 7.78 17.43 -0.34
N THR A 450 8.15 16.40 0.43
CA THR A 450 9.28 15.53 0.06
C THR A 450 9.01 14.73 -1.22
N LEU A 451 7.74 14.42 -1.54
CA LEU A 451 7.41 13.73 -2.79
C LEU A 451 7.60 14.67 -3.99
N ALA A 452 7.23 15.94 -3.87
CA ALA A 452 7.49 16.94 -4.89
C ALA A 452 8.99 17.20 -5.08
N LEU A 453 9.75 17.32 -3.99
CA LEU A 453 11.22 17.53 -4.04
C LEU A 453 11.92 16.33 -4.70
N THR A 454 11.58 15.10 -4.30
CA THR A 454 12.12 13.89 -4.94
C THR A 454 11.67 13.76 -6.40
N GLY A 455 10.44 14.17 -6.71
CA GLY A 455 9.94 14.26 -8.09
C GLY A 455 10.75 15.23 -8.95
N MET A 456 11.08 16.41 -8.42
CA MET A 456 11.99 17.38 -9.05
C MET A 456 13.37 16.76 -9.28
N ALA A 457 13.92 16.10 -8.25
CA ALA A 457 15.24 15.48 -8.35
C ALA A 457 15.30 14.46 -9.49
N ARG A 458 14.35 13.50 -9.53
CA ARG A 458 14.26 12.47 -10.57
C ARG A 458 14.01 13.06 -11.97
N ALA A 459 13.23 14.13 -12.08
CA ALA A 459 12.98 14.78 -13.35
C ALA A 459 14.22 15.50 -13.90
N HIS A 460 14.99 16.17 -13.04
CA HIS A 460 16.26 16.80 -13.41
C HIS A 460 17.35 15.77 -13.72
N GLU A 461 17.40 14.67 -12.97
CA GLU A 461 18.27 13.52 -13.23
C GLU A 461 18.03 12.95 -14.64
N ALA A 462 16.77 12.71 -15.01
CA ALA A 462 16.41 12.25 -16.35
C ALA A 462 16.75 13.25 -17.48
N GLN A 463 16.94 14.54 -17.15
CA GLN A 463 17.40 15.57 -18.08
C GLN A 463 18.94 15.71 -18.10
N GLY A 464 19.67 14.92 -17.30
CA GLY A 464 21.13 15.01 -17.15
C GLY A 464 21.59 16.17 -16.27
N GLU A 465 20.67 16.87 -15.60
CA GLU A 465 20.97 18.01 -14.72
C GLU A 465 21.32 17.54 -13.30
N TYR A 466 22.33 16.70 -13.17
CA TYR A 466 22.64 15.95 -11.94
C TYR A 466 22.94 16.83 -10.71
N VAL A 467 23.52 18.02 -10.89
CA VAL A 467 23.79 18.95 -9.79
C VAL A 467 22.48 19.42 -9.14
N LYS A 468 21.51 19.84 -9.97
CA LYS A 468 20.18 20.24 -9.48
C LYS A 468 19.43 19.06 -8.85
N ALA A 469 19.55 17.88 -9.45
CA ALA A 469 18.95 16.68 -8.89
C ALA A 469 19.46 16.41 -7.45
N ALA A 470 20.77 16.47 -7.24
CA ALA A 470 21.38 16.31 -5.92
C ALA A 470 20.91 17.40 -4.93
N GLU A 471 20.79 18.65 -5.37
CA GLU A 471 20.26 19.75 -4.54
C GLU A 471 18.84 19.46 -4.05
N TYR A 472 17.96 18.96 -4.91
CA TYR A 472 16.58 18.63 -4.54
C TYR A 472 16.48 17.42 -3.61
N TYR A 473 17.27 16.36 -3.83
CA TYR A 473 17.37 15.25 -2.89
C TYR A 473 17.87 15.72 -1.51
N LEU A 474 18.90 16.58 -1.48
CA LEU A 474 19.41 17.15 -0.23
C LEU A 474 18.37 18.04 0.47
N GLN A 475 17.56 18.79 -0.27
CA GLN A 475 16.44 19.54 0.30
C GLN A 475 15.40 18.60 0.91
N ALA A 476 15.04 17.52 0.22
CA ALA A 476 14.08 16.54 0.73
C ALA A 476 14.60 15.89 2.04
N LEU A 477 15.90 15.55 2.11
CA LEU A 477 16.55 15.05 3.32
C LEU A 477 16.62 16.08 4.46
N ARG A 478 16.51 17.40 4.20
CA ARG A 478 16.39 18.37 5.30
C ARG A 478 15.06 18.25 6.04
N TYR A 479 13.99 17.85 5.33
CA TYR A 479 12.67 17.66 5.91
C TYR A 479 12.51 16.25 6.51
N LYS A 480 13.05 15.23 5.85
CA LYS A 480 13.10 13.85 6.37
C LYS A 480 14.52 13.30 6.34
N PRO A 481 15.34 13.60 7.36
CA PRO A 481 16.76 13.20 7.40
C PRO A 481 16.99 11.71 7.28
N ASP A 482 16.05 10.91 7.77
CA ASP A 482 16.18 9.45 7.91
C ASP A 482 15.42 8.65 6.85
N ASP A 483 14.86 9.33 5.85
CA ASP A 483 14.10 8.66 4.79
C ASP A 483 15.00 7.82 3.89
N ALA A 484 14.83 6.49 3.99
CA ALA A 484 15.64 5.52 3.27
C ALA A 484 15.45 5.61 1.74
N GLU A 485 14.26 5.94 1.26
CA GLU A 485 13.97 6.03 -0.18
C GLU A 485 14.67 7.25 -0.79
N ILE A 486 14.55 8.41 -0.12
CA ILE A 486 15.22 9.65 -0.57
C ILE A 486 16.74 9.48 -0.53
N ARG A 487 17.28 8.86 0.53
CA ARG A 487 18.72 8.63 0.68
C ARG A 487 19.24 7.65 -0.37
N SER A 488 18.48 6.60 -0.68
CA SER A 488 18.80 5.65 -1.76
C SER A 488 18.82 6.34 -3.12
N GLY A 489 17.84 7.20 -3.42
CA GLY A 489 17.81 7.97 -4.67
C GLY A 489 19.04 8.86 -4.84
N LEU A 490 19.46 9.55 -3.76
CA LEU A 490 20.69 10.36 -3.78
C LEU A 490 21.96 9.50 -3.94
N ALA A 491 22.01 8.35 -3.26
CA ALA A 491 23.14 7.43 -3.37
C ALA A 491 23.28 6.87 -4.80
N MET A 492 22.17 6.50 -5.43
CA MET A 492 22.13 6.05 -6.83
C MET A 492 22.61 7.16 -7.77
N LEU A 493 22.12 8.39 -7.61
CA LEU A 493 22.60 9.55 -8.36
C LEU A 493 24.12 9.77 -8.22
N TYR A 494 24.67 9.62 -7.01
CA TYR A 494 26.12 9.70 -6.80
C TYR A 494 26.87 8.54 -7.45
N ALA A 495 26.31 7.33 -7.44
CA ALA A 495 26.89 6.17 -8.11
C ALA A 495 26.97 6.37 -9.64
N GLU A 496 25.89 6.88 -10.25
CA GLU A 496 25.81 7.17 -11.67
C GLU A 496 26.76 8.29 -12.11
N THR A 497 26.90 9.33 -11.29
CA THR A 497 27.82 10.46 -11.56
C THR A 497 29.27 10.17 -11.20
N GLY A 498 29.62 8.94 -10.82
CA GLY A 498 30.97 8.52 -10.47
C GLY A 498 31.48 8.98 -9.10
N GLN A 499 30.61 9.55 -8.27
CA GLN A 499 30.91 9.97 -6.89
C GLN A 499 30.73 8.79 -5.91
N GLU A 500 31.38 7.67 -6.20
CA GLU A 500 31.16 6.38 -5.54
C GLU A 500 31.41 6.42 -4.03
N ASP A 501 32.40 7.19 -3.57
CA ASP A 501 32.69 7.33 -2.12
C ASP A 501 31.51 7.96 -1.36
N LYS A 502 30.81 8.94 -1.97
CA LYS A 502 29.62 9.54 -1.37
C LYS A 502 28.44 8.57 -1.36
N ALA A 503 28.29 7.78 -2.42
CA ALA A 503 27.24 6.74 -2.48
C ALA A 503 27.46 5.67 -1.40
N ILE A 504 28.71 5.22 -1.20
CA ILE A 504 29.08 4.26 -0.15
C ILE A 504 28.81 4.82 1.25
N ASP A 505 29.19 6.08 1.54
CA ASP A 505 28.90 6.73 2.82
C ASP A 505 27.40 6.77 3.10
N LEU A 506 26.58 7.14 2.10
CA LEU A 506 25.12 7.17 2.25
C LEU A 506 24.53 5.80 2.56
N TYR A 507 24.88 4.76 1.79
CA TYR A 507 24.36 3.41 2.06
C TYR A 507 24.89 2.82 3.38
N THR A 508 26.11 3.17 3.78
CA THR A 508 26.67 2.72 5.06
C THR A 508 25.89 3.34 6.21
N ARG A 509 25.60 4.64 6.16
CA ARG A 509 24.73 5.30 7.17
C ARG A 509 23.32 4.74 7.18
N MET A 510 22.78 4.32 6.03
CA MET A 510 21.49 3.61 6.02
C MET A 510 21.54 2.33 6.85
N LEU A 511 22.60 1.54 6.69
CA LEU A 511 22.79 0.28 7.43
C LEU A 511 23.14 0.49 8.91
N GLU A 512 23.71 1.64 9.28
CA GLU A 512 23.89 2.02 10.69
C GLU A 512 22.54 2.23 11.40
N HIS A 513 21.54 2.75 10.68
CA HIS A 513 20.19 2.97 11.20
C HIS A 513 19.29 1.73 11.08
N ASP A 514 19.31 1.07 9.93
CA ASP A 514 18.56 -0.17 9.65
C ASP A 514 19.53 -1.24 9.11
N PRO A 515 20.10 -2.08 9.99
CA PRO A 515 20.98 -3.17 9.59
C PRO A 515 20.31 -4.25 8.72
N SER A 516 18.98 -4.22 8.59
CA SER A 516 18.19 -5.15 7.78
C SER A 516 17.73 -4.56 6.45
N HIS A 517 18.30 -3.42 6.02
CA HIS A 517 17.89 -2.76 4.78
C HIS A 517 18.48 -3.45 3.53
N ALA A 518 17.71 -4.36 2.93
CA ALA A 518 18.14 -5.17 1.78
C ALA A 518 18.64 -4.34 0.58
N GLY A 519 18.01 -3.20 0.30
CA GLY A 519 18.38 -2.32 -0.81
C GLY A 519 19.72 -1.60 -0.61
N ALA A 520 20.09 -1.26 0.63
CA ALA A 520 21.38 -0.64 0.91
C ALA A 520 22.52 -1.66 0.86
N GLU A 521 22.28 -2.88 1.36
CA GLU A 521 23.20 -4.01 1.17
C GLU A 521 23.42 -4.28 -0.33
N TYR A 522 22.35 -4.27 -1.15
CA TYR A 522 22.47 -4.41 -2.60
C TYR A 522 23.29 -3.28 -3.23
N GLY A 523 22.97 -2.02 -2.90
CA GLY A 523 23.67 -0.84 -3.43
C GLY A 523 25.17 -0.83 -3.10
N LEU A 524 25.55 -1.19 -1.86
CA LEU A 524 26.96 -1.37 -1.50
C LEU A 524 27.60 -2.51 -2.28
N GLY A 525 26.91 -3.63 -2.44
CA GLY A 525 27.38 -4.78 -3.22
C GLY A 525 27.75 -4.40 -4.65
N VAL A 526 26.87 -3.68 -5.33
CA VAL A 526 27.09 -3.19 -6.70
C VAL A 526 28.24 -2.17 -6.77
N LEU A 527 28.30 -1.23 -5.82
CA LEU A 527 29.37 -0.22 -5.77
C LEU A 527 30.76 -0.85 -5.55
N TYR A 528 30.86 -1.80 -4.63
CA TYR A 528 32.12 -2.53 -4.41
C TYR A 528 32.49 -3.39 -5.62
N ALA A 529 31.53 -4.01 -6.30
CA ALA A 529 31.77 -4.76 -7.52
C ALA A 529 32.35 -3.86 -8.62
N LYS A 530 31.81 -2.65 -8.79
CA LYS A 530 32.29 -1.66 -9.77
C LYS A 530 33.71 -1.18 -9.47
N LYS A 531 34.08 -1.06 -8.18
CA LYS A 531 35.45 -0.78 -7.73
C LYS A 531 36.41 -1.97 -7.90
N GLY A 532 35.93 -3.14 -8.31
CA GLY A 532 36.71 -4.37 -8.41
C GLY A 532 36.92 -5.07 -7.07
N ASP A 533 36.30 -4.59 -5.98
CA ASP A 533 36.33 -5.28 -4.68
C ASP A 533 35.26 -6.38 -4.63
N THR A 534 35.53 -7.47 -5.34
CA THR A 534 34.61 -8.60 -5.49
C THR A 534 34.28 -9.33 -4.18
N VAL A 535 35.05 -9.13 -3.10
CA VAL A 535 34.81 -9.81 -1.80
C VAL A 535 33.78 -9.05 -0.99
N ARG A 536 33.98 -7.74 -0.79
CA ARG A 536 32.95 -6.91 -0.16
C ARG A 536 31.65 -6.96 -0.95
N ALA A 537 31.76 -7.01 -2.28
CA ALA A 537 30.61 -7.20 -3.15
C ALA A 537 29.85 -8.52 -2.85
N ASP A 538 30.55 -9.66 -2.83
CA ASP A 538 29.93 -10.97 -2.51
C ASP A 538 29.30 -10.96 -1.10
N GLU A 539 29.98 -10.38 -0.11
CA GLU A 539 29.47 -10.31 1.27
C GLU A 539 28.15 -9.52 1.36
N HIS A 540 28.12 -8.31 0.82
CA HIS A 540 26.96 -7.43 0.83
C HIS A 540 25.81 -8.00 -0.01
N LEU A 541 26.09 -8.55 -1.19
CA LEU A 541 25.07 -9.20 -2.03
C LEU A 541 24.48 -10.45 -1.35
N ARG A 542 25.29 -11.25 -0.64
CA ARG A 542 24.76 -12.38 0.16
C ARG A 542 23.94 -11.92 1.36
N ARG A 543 24.27 -10.79 1.98
CA ARG A 543 23.45 -10.18 3.06
C ARG A 543 22.11 -9.74 2.50
N SER A 544 22.12 -8.99 1.39
CA SER A 544 20.90 -8.59 0.68
C SER A 544 20.03 -9.80 0.32
N LEU A 545 20.62 -10.87 -0.22
CA LEU A 545 19.90 -12.09 -0.59
C LEU A 545 19.32 -12.84 0.62
N ARG A 546 19.94 -12.78 1.80
CA ARG A 546 19.34 -13.35 3.03
C ARG A 546 18.09 -12.58 3.46
N LEU A 547 18.04 -11.28 3.19
CA LEU A 547 16.91 -10.41 3.52
C LEU A 547 15.79 -10.54 2.48
N ASN A 548 16.14 -10.66 1.20
CA ASN A 548 15.20 -10.91 0.10
C ASN A 548 15.67 -12.09 -0.80
N PRO A 549 15.30 -13.34 -0.49
CA PRO A 549 15.77 -14.52 -1.23
C PRO A 549 15.24 -14.64 -2.66
N SER A 550 14.18 -13.90 -3.02
CA SER A 550 13.53 -13.97 -4.32
C SER A 550 13.88 -12.80 -5.24
N ASP A 551 15.02 -12.16 -5.00
CA ASP A 551 15.45 -10.98 -5.76
C ASP A 551 16.31 -11.36 -6.98
N ALA A 552 15.75 -11.23 -8.18
CA ALA A 552 16.43 -11.57 -9.43
C ALA A 552 17.66 -10.67 -9.70
N GLU A 553 17.62 -9.40 -9.30
CA GLU A 553 18.72 -8.44 -9.50
C GLU A 553 19.90 -8.73 -8.58
N VAL A 554 19.63 -9.10 -7.33
CA VAL A 554 20.67 -9.54 -6.38
C VAL A 554 21.30 -10.84 -6.86
N HIS A 555 20.49 -11.81 -7.31
CA HIS A 555 21.01 -13.07 -7.86
C HIS A 555 21.91 -12.85 -9.10
N SER A 556 21.49 -12.01 -10.04
CA SER A 556 22.29 -11.71 -11.24
C SER A 556 23.57 -10.96 -10.89
N SER A 557 23.50 -9.94 -10.02
CA SER A 557 24.68 -9.19 -9.58
C SER A 557 25.69 -10.08 -8.85
N LEU A 558 25.22 -10.99 -7.99
CA LEU A 558 26.07 -11.97 -7.32
C LEU A 558 26.69 -12.95 -8.32
N GLY A 559 25.93 -13.38 -9.33
CA GLY A 559 26.44 -14.19 -10.44
C GLY A 559 27.58 -13.50 -11.19
N VAL A 560 27.46 -12.20 -11.48
CA VAL A 560 28.53 -11.42 -12.13
C VAL A 560 29.77 -11.34 -11.24
N VAL A 561 29.60 -11.05 -9.95
CA VAL A 561 30.72 -11.03 -8.99
C VAL A 561 31.43 -12.38 -8.91
N LEU A 562 30.67 -13.49 -8.86
CA LEU A 562 31.22 -14.84 -8.86
C LEU A 562 31.92 -15.19 -10.17
N MET A 563 31.42 -14.71 -11.31
CA MET A 563 32.08 -14.88 -12.61
C MET A 563 33.45 -14.18 -12.63
N ASN A 564 33.53 -12.97 -12.09
CA ASN A 564 34.77 -12.20 -11.96
C ASN A 564 35.77 -12.83 -10.97
N GLN A 565 35.27 -13.59 -9.98
CA GLN A 565 36.09 -14.42 -9.10
C GLN A 565 36.51 -15.75 -9.75
N GLY A 566 36.05 -16.04 -10.97
CA GLY A 566 36.32 -17.31 -11.64
C GLY A 566 35.55 -18.48 -11.05
N ARG A 567 34.42 -18.27 -10.35
CA ARG A 567 33.55 -19.33 -9.80
C ARG A 567 32.37 -19.61 -10.72
N VAL A 568 32.68 -20.10 -11.92
CA VAL A 568 31.72 -20.17 -13.04
C VAL A 568 30.48 -21.01 -12.72
N ARG A 569 30.64 -22.13 -12.01
CA ARG A 569 29.53 -23.01 -11.65
C ARG A 569 28.56 -22.40 -10.64
N ASP A 570 29.07 -21.66 -9.65
CA ASP A 570 28.23 -20.97 -8.68
C ASP A 570 27.54 -19.76 -9.33
N ALA A 571 28.24 -19.05 -10.22
CA ALA A 571 27.65 -18.00 -11.01
C ALA A 571 26.48 -18.51 -11.88
N GLU A 572 26.63 -19.64 -12.57
CA GLU A 572 25.55 -20.26 -13.35
C GLU A 572 24.32 -20.58 -12.49
N ARG A 573 24.52 -21.10 -11.27
CA ARG A 573 23.41 -21.37 -10.34
C ARG A 573 22.63 -20.11 -10.00
N HIS A 574 23.33 -19.03 -9.67
CA HIS A 574 22.68 -17.76 -9.34
C HIS A 574 21.98 -17.14 -10.55
N PHE A 575 22.58 -17.20 -11.75
CA PHE A 575 21.92 -16.76 -12.98
C PHE A 575 20.71 -17.63 -13.34
N ALA A 576 20.75 -18.93 -13.09
CA ALA A 576 19.62 -19.83 -13.33
C ALA A 576 18.45 -19.52 -12.40
N GLU A 577 18.72 -19.20 -11.13
CA GLU A 577 17.69 -18.78 -10.19
C GLU A 577 17.13 -17.40 -10.55
N ALA A 578 17.98 -16.44 -10.94
CA ALA A 578 17.53 -15.16 -11.46
C ALA A 578 16.60 -15.33 -12.68
N ALA A 579 16.96 -16.22 -13.62
CA ALA A 579 16.16 -16.53 -14.80
C ALA A 579 14.86 -17.29 -14.47
N ARG A 580 14.82 -18.00 -13.34
CA ARG A 580 13.59 -18.64 -12.84
C ARG A 580 12.63 -17.61 -12.26
N ILE A 581 13.16 -16.59 -11.58
CA ILE A 581 12.39 -15.50 -10.96
C ILE A 581 11.89 -14.53 -12.02
N ASP A 582 12.77 -14.08 -12.94
CA ASP A 582 12.42 -13.25 -14.09
C ASP A 582 12.80 -13.93 -15.42
N PRO A 583 11.91 -14.76 -15.99
CA PRO A 583 12.16 -15.44 -17.25
C PRO A 583 12.24 -14.51 -18.47
N LYS A 584 11.76 -13.27 -18.37
CA LYS A 584 11.63 -12.35 -19.52
C LYS A 584 12.84 -11.43 -19.70
N SER A 585 13.71 -11.32 -18.70
CA SER A 585 14.92 -10.50 -18.80
C SER A 585 15.93 -11.08 -19.79
N GLU A 586 16.10 -10.41 -20.93
CA GLU A 586 17.11 -10.79 -21.94
C GLU A 586 18.54 -10.71 -21.38
N GLU A 587 18.80 -9.76 -20.48
CA GLU A 587 20.10 -9.59 -19.83
C GLU A 587 20.45 -10.80 -18.96
N ILE A 588 19.53 -11.24 -18.09
CA ILE A 588 19.72 -12.40 -17.22
C ILE A 588 19.93 -13.67 -18.06
N GLN A 589 19.16 -13.83 -19.13
CA GLN A 589 19.34 -14.96 -20.06
C GLN A 589 20.71 -14.89 -20.75
N GLY A 590 21.18 -13.69 -21.11
CA GLY A 590 22.50 -13.44 -21.65
C GLY A 590 23.61 -13.88 -20.71
N TYR A 591 23.55 -13.48 -19.43
CA TYR A 591 24.52 -13.89 -18.41
C TYR A 591 24.51 -15.40 -18.17
N LEU A 592 23.32 -16.03 -18.10
CA LEU A 592 23.21 -17.48 -17.95
C LEU A 592 23.83 -18.23 -19.14
N ALA A 593 23.58 -17.77 -20.37
CA ALA A 593 24.16 -18.37 -21.57
C ALA A 593 25.69 -18.20 -21.60
N GLN A 594 26.20 -17.04 -21.18
CA GLN A 594 27.64 -16.81 -21.05
C GLN A 594 28.27 -17.77 -20.03
N ALA A 595 27.67 -17.89 -18.84
CA ALA A 595 28.14 -18.78 -17.79
C ALA A 595 28.20 -20.25 -18.26
N ARG A 596 27.14 -20.71 -18.95
CA ARG A 596 27.07 -22.06 -19.51
C ARG A 596 28.16 -22.35 -20.54
N ARG A 597 28.38 -21.44 -21.49
CA ARG A 597 29.44 -21.59 -22.50
C ARG A 597 30.82 -21.66 -21.86
N GLN A 598 31.06 -20.83 -20.85
CA GLN A 598 32.33 -20.83 -20.14
C GLN A 598 32.53 -22.14 -19.34
N ARG A 599 31.48 -22.63 -18.67
CA ARG A 599 31.52 -23.92 -17.98
C ARG A 599 31.76 -25.07 -18.95
N GLU A 600 31.04 -25.13 -20.07
CA GLU A 600 31.18 -26.17 -21.08
C GLU A 600 32.62 -26.23 -21.64
N LYS A 601 33.22 -25.05 -21.89
CA LYS A 601 34.62 -24.96 -22.29
C LYS A 601 35.55 -25.52 -21.22
N ILE A 602 35.38 -25.09 -19.96
CA ILE A 602 36.20 -25.58 -18.83
C ILE A 602 36.05 -27.10 -18.66
N GLU A 603 34.83 -27.65 -18.74
CA GLU A 603 34.57 -29.08 -18.64
C GLU A 603 35.21 -29.87 -19.79
N THR A 604 35.21 -29.32 -21.00
CA THR A 604 35.88 -29.91 -22.16
C THR A 604 37.41 -29.92 -21.97
N ASP A 605 37.98 -28.82 -21.49
CA ASP A 605 39.41 -28.71 -21.20
C ASP A 605 39.84 -29.68 -20.08
N ILE A 606 39.01 -29.81 -19.03
CA ILE A 606 39.20 -30.79 -17.95
C ILE A 606 39.17 -32.22 -18.50
N ALA A 607 38.20 -32.56 -19.36
CA ALA A 607 38.10 -33.90 -19.94
C ALA A 607 39.33 -34.25 -20.80
N ALA A 608 39.82 -33.31 -21.61
CA ALA A 608 41.03 -33.48 -22.41
C ALA A 608 42.27 -33.70 -21.53
N LEU A 609 42.42 -32.91 -20.46
CA LEU A 609 43.53 -33.06 -19.52
C LEU A 609 43.44 -34.34 -18.67
N ALA A 610 42.23 -34.80 -18.35
CA ALA A 610 42.03 -36.07 -17.65
C ALA A 610 42.47 -37.27 -18.50
N LEU A 611 42.23 -37.23 -19.82
CA LEU A 611 42.76 -38.23 -20.76
C LEU A 611 44.29 -38.17 -20.81
N LYS A 612 44.87 -36.95 -20.87
CA LYS A 612 46.32 -36.77 -20.85
C LYS A 612 46.97 -37.27 -19.56
N ARG A 613 46.31 -37.06 -18.40
CA ARG A 613 46.75 -37.61 -17.10
C ARG A 613 46.81 -39.14 -17.13
N ARG A 614 45.90 -39.81 -17.85
CA ARG A 614 45.92 -41.28 -17.99
C ARG A 614 47.10 -41.76 -18.84
N SER A 615 47.46 -41.05 -19.90
CA SER A 615 48.62 -41.40 -20.74
C SER A 615 49.96 -40.97 -20.14
N GLU A 616 49.98 -39.92 -19.32
CA GLU A 616 51.19 -39.34 -18.70
C GLU A 616 51.01 -39.13 -17.18
N PRO A 617 50.90 -40.21 -16.37
CA PRO A 617 50.55 -40.11 -14.95
C PRO A 617 51.59 -39.37 -14.08
N GLY A 618 52.84 -39.25 -14.55
CA GLY A 618 53.91 -38.50 -13.88
C GLY A 618 54.06 -37.05 -14.33
N ASN A 619 53.12 -36.49 -15.10
CA ASN A 619 53.21 -35.12 -15.60
C ASN A 619 52.60 -34.11 -14.60
N GLY A 620 53.46 -33.50 -13.78
CA GLY A 620 53.03 -32.50 -12.78
C GLY A 620 52.35 -31.26 -13.37
N ALA A 621 52.67 -30.86 -14.61
CA ALA A 621 52.03 -29.71 -15.25
C ALA A 621 50.54 -29.97 -15.59
N VAL A 622 50.20 -31.23 -15.92
CA VAL A 622 48.81 -31.65 -16.15
C VAL A 622 48.02 -31.59 -14.85
N LEU A 623 48.58 -32.07 -13.73
CA LEU A 623 47.95 -32.00 -12.41
C LEU A 623 47.77 -30.55 -11.94
N GLN A 624 48.77 -29.69 -12.14
CA GLN A 624 48.67 -28.26 -11.84
C GLN A 624 47.52 -27.62 -12.62
N THR A 625 47.43 -27.88 -13.93
CA THR A 625 46.39 -27.29 -14.80
C THR A 625 45.00 -27.82 -14.46
N LEU A 626 44.87 -29.12 -14.18
CA LEU A 626 43.62 -29.73 -13.71
C LEU A 626 43.17 -29.11 -12.39
N GLY A 627 44.08 -28.95 -11.42
CA GLY A 627 43.78 -28.32 -10.14
C GLY A 627 43.25 -26.89 -10.31
N MET A 628 43.91 -26.09 -11.15
CA MET A 628 43.48 -24.71 -11.44
C MET A 628 42.13 -24.66 -12.16
N LEU A 629 41.89 -25.52 -13.16
CA LEU A 629 40.62 -25.55 -13.89
C LEU A 629 39.47 -26.06 -13.01
N HIS A 630 39.69 -27.06 -12.17
CA HIS A 630 38.68 -27.52 -11.22
C HIS A 630 38.34 -26.44 -10.20
N ALA A 631 39.34 -25.74 -9.66
CA ALA A 631 39.13 -24.62 -8.73
C ALA A 631 38.34 -23.47 -9.40
N GLY A 632 38.70 -23.13 -10.65
CA GLY A 632 37.98 -22.16 -11.49
C GLY A 632 36.61 -22.65 -12.00
N ASN A 633 36.30 -23.94 -11.87
CA ASN A 633 34.97 -24.47 -12.11
C ASN A 633 34.15 -24.55 -10.82
N GLY A 634 34.71 -24.12 -9.67
CA GLY A 634 34.10 -24.27 -8.35
C GLY A 634 33.98 -25.73 -7.88
N ASP A 635 34.80 -26.64 -8.41
CA ASP A 635 34.91 -28.02 -7.94
C ASP A 635 36.14 -28.18 -7.02
N ASP A 636 36.02 -27.61 -5.83
CA ASP A 636 37.11 -27.53 -4.86
C ASP A 636 37.61 -28.91 -4.41
N ALA A 637 36.73 -29.92 -4.44
CA ALA A 637 37.09 -31.30 -4.10
C ALA A 637 38.01 -31.91 -5.17
N ALA A 638 37.63 -31.81 -6.45
CA ALA A 638 38.46 -32.30 -7.54
C ALA A 638 39.76 -31.48 -7.70
N ALA A 639 39.70 -30.17 -7.41
CA ALA A 639 40.88 -29.32 -7.36
C ALA A 639 41.86 -29.77 -6.27
N LEU A 640 41.35 -30.06 -5.07
CA LEU A 640 42.14 -30.53 -3.95
C LEU A 640 42.77 -31.89 -4.27
N GLU A 641 42.02 -32.81 -4.87
CA GLU A 641 42.55 -34.12 -5.30
C GLU A 641 43.71 -33.96 -6.31
N ALA A 642 43.55 -33.08 -7.30
CA ALA A 642 44.58 -32.82 -8.31
C ALA A 642 45.84 -32.18 -7.69
N PHE A 643 45.69 -31.21 -6.79
CA PHE A 643 46.84 -30.59 -6.12
C PHE A 643 47.48 -31.51 -5.08
N MET A 644 46.73 -32.36 -4.39
CA MET A 644 47.29 -33.39 -3.50
C MET A 644 48.11 -34.41 -4.30
N ALA A 645 47.59 -34.90 -5.42
CA ALA A 645 48.35 -35.78 -6.31
C ALA A 645 49.62 -35.10 -6.86
N LEU A 646 49.57 -33.78 -7.10
CA LEU A 646 50.76 -33.01 -7.48
C LEU A 646 51.76 -32.90 -6.33
N ALA A 647 51.31 -32.68 -5.10
CA ALA A 647 52.16 -32.64 -3.92
C ALA A 647 52.80 -34.00 -3.62
N ASP A 648 52.11 -35.12 -3.90
CA ASP A 648 52.70 -36.46 -3.78
C ASP A 648 53.79 -36.71 -4.82
N LEU A 649 53.57 -36.25 -6.05
CA LEU A 649 54.53 -36.37 -7.16
C LEU A 649 55.72 -35.41 -7.01
N GLN A 650 55.48 -34.21 -6.47
CA GLN A 650 56.46 -33.14 -6.28
C GLN A 650 56.32 -32.55 -4.86
N PRO A 651 56.84 -33.23 -3.82
CA PRO A 651 56.69 -32.81 -2.41
C PRO A 651 57.30 -31.45 -2.07
N ASP A 652 58.24 -31.00 -2.89
CA ASP A 652 58.94 -29.72 -2.76
C ASP A 652 58.35 -28.62 -3.65
N ASN A 653 57.17 -28.80 -4.24
CA ASN A 653 56.50 -27.77 -5.05
C ASN A 653 55.73 -26.79 -4.14
N PRO A 654 56.25 -25.58 -3.85
CA PRO A 654 55.61 -24.64 -2.94
C PRO A 654 54.25 -24.14 -3.46
N GLY A 655 54.05 -24.05 -4.78
CA GLY A 655 52.81 -23.58 -5.38
C GLY A 655 51.65 -24.57 -5.20
N ALA A 656 51.93 -25.88 -5.31
CA ALA A 656 50.93 -26.92 -5.05
C ALA A 656 50.46 -26.90 -3.59
N LEU A 657 51.42 -26.81 -2.65
CA LEU A 657 51.15 -26.73 -1.22
C LEU A 657 50.34 -25.48 -0.85
N TYR A 658 50.66 -24.35 -1.49
CA TYR A 658 49.93 -23.10 -1.35
C TYR A 658 48.47 -23.21 -1.82
N ASN A 659 48.24 -23.79 -3.00
CA ASN A 659 46.88 -23.96 -3.53
C ASN A 659 46.04 -24.92 -2.66
N ILE A 660 46.65 -25.97 -2.10
CA ILE A 660 45.99 -26.84 -1.11
C ILE A 660 45.57 -26.03 0.13
N ALA A 661 46.45 -25.16 0.64
CA ALA A 661 46.14 -24.30 1.77
C ALA A 661 44.94 -23.38 1.47
N CYS A 662 44.91 -22.79 0.27
CA CYS A 662 43.80 -21.94 -0.20
C CYS A 662 42.47 -22.70 -0.25
N LEU A 663 42.46 -23.92 -0.80
CA LEU A 663 41.24 -24.75 -0.88
C LEU A 663 40.73 -25.18 0.51
N HIS A 664 41.63 -25.50 1.44
CA HIS A 664 41.24 -25.76 2.83
C HIS A 664 40.69 -24.52 3.52
N ALA A 665 41.30 -23.35 3.29
CA ALA A 665 40.85 -22.08 3.86
C ALA A 665 39.44 -21.70 3.35
N ARG A 666 39.18 -21.87 2.05
CA ARG A 666 37.84 -21.74 1.44
C ARG A 666 36.81 -22.70 2.04
N GLY A 667 37.23 -23.92 2.35
CA GLY A 667 36.42 -24.93 3.01
C GLY A 667 36.21 -24.71 4.51
N ASN A 668 36.66 -23.57 5.07
CA ASN A 668 36.63 -23.25 6.50
C ASN A 668 37.38 -24.28 7.38
N ARG A 669 38.38 -24.96 6.80
CA ARG A 669 39.26 -25.92 7.48
C ARG A 669 40.55 -25.23 7.91
N THR A 670 40.42 -24.38 8.94
CA THR A 670 41.44 -23.42 9.36
C THR A 670 42.76 -24.09 9.75
N ASP A 671 42.71 -25.20 10.51
CA ASP A 671 43.90 -25.87 11.01
C ASP A 671 44.70 -26.52 9.88
N GLU A 672 44.00 -27.19 8.95
CA GLU A 672 44.61 -27.80 7.78
C GLU A 672 45.19 -26.73 6.84
N ALA A 673 44.47 -25.63 6.63
CA ALA A 673 44.95 -24.52 5.81
C ALA A 673 46.24 -23.90 6.37
N VAL A 674 46.31 -23.65 7.68
CA VAL A 674 47.54 -23.17 8.34
C VAL A 674 48.68 -24.17 8.18
N LEU A 675 48.42 -25.46 8.40
CA LEU A 675 49.43 -26.51 8.26
C LEU A 675 50.02 -26.56 6.85
N TRP A 676 49.17 -26.53 5.82
CA TRP A 676 49.63 -26.57 4.43
C TRP A 676 50.32 -25.28 4.01
N LEU A 677 49.86 -24.12 4.49
CA LEU A 677 50.54 -22.86 4.23
C LEU A 677 51.94 -22.84 4.87
N GLN A 678 52.07 -23.34 6.10
CA GLN A 678 53.37 -23.48 6.76
C GLN A 678 54.31 -24.40 5.96
N LYS A 679 53.80 -25.52 5.44
CA LYS A 679 54.57 -26.39 4.53
C LYS A 679 55.00 -25.65 3.27
N ALA A 680 54.10 -24.90 2.63
CA ALA A 680 54.40 -24.14 1.42
C ALA A 680 55.54 -23.14 1.64
N VAL A 681 55.48 -22.36 2.73
CA VAL A 681 56.53 -21.40 3.11
C VAL A 681 57.86 -22.10 3.39
N ASN A 682 57.85 -23.18 4.17
CA ASN A 682 59.06 -23.95 4.47
C ASN A 682 59.72 -24.55 3.22
N LYS A 683 58.93 -24.79 2.16
CA LYS A 683 59.39 -25.29 0.85
C LYS A 683 59.69 -24.17 -0.15
N GLY A 684 59.76 -22.92 0.30
CA GLY A 684 60.26 -21.79 -0.50
C GLY A 684 59.18 -20.94 -1.19
N PHE A 685 57.92 -21.03 -0.78
CA PHE A 685 56.91 -20.06 -1.24
C PHE A 685 57.25 -18.66 -0.72
N THR A 686 57.42 -17.69 -1.63
CA THR A 686 57.93 -16.34 -1.30
C THR A 686 57.12 -15.21 -1.92
N ASP A 687 55.96 -15.48 -2.54
CA ASP A 687 55.09 -14.43 -3.05
C ASP A 687 54.24 -13.82 -1.92
N TRP A 688 54.90 -12.95 -1.15
CA TRP A 688 54.29 -12.27 0.00
C TRP A 688 53.18 -11.30 -0.41
N ASN A 689 53.26 -10.75 -1.63
CA ASN A 689 52.22 -9.87 -2.16
C ASN A 689 50.96 -10.66 -2.51
N LEU A 690 51.12 -11.84 -3.09
CA LEU A 690 50.01 -12.77 -3.28
C LEU A 690 49.43 -13.18 -1.93
N LEU A 691 50.24 -13.62 -0.95
CA LEU A 691 49.75 -13.95 0.40
C LEU A 691 48.93 -12.84 1.06
N LYS A 692 49.36 -11.57 0.95
CA LYS A 692 48.63 -10.38 1.47
C LYS A 692 47.28 -10.18 0.77
N LYS A 693 47.23 -10.40 -0.54
CA LYS A 693 46.08 -10.03 -1.39
C LYS A 693 45.15 -11.19 -1.69
N ASP A 694 45.63 -12.43 -1.54
CA ASP A 694 44.87 -13.63 -1.83
C ASP A 694 43.77 -13.80 -0.79
N ARG A 695 42.55 -13.74 -1.30
CA ARG A 695 41.32 -13.70 -0.53
C ARG A 695 40.90 -15.10 -0.11
N ASP A 696 41.40 -16.15 -0.75
CA ASP A 696 41.13 -17.53 -0.34
C ASP A 696 41.66 -17.84 1.06
N LEU A 697 42.67 -17.10 1.52
CA LEU A 697 43.27 -17.24 2.86
C LEU A 697 42.58 -16.40 3.94
N GLU A 698 41.49 -15.71 3.65
CA GLU A 698 40.84 -14.78 4.59
C GLU A 698 40.48 -15.43 5.94
N THR A 699 39.98 -16.67 5.90
CA THR A 699 39.58 -17.44 7.08
C THR A 699 40.74 -17.75 8.03
N ILE A 700 41.98 -17.72 7.54
CA ILE A 700 43.18 -17.97 8.35
C ILE A 700 43.94 -16.70 8.73
N ARG A 701 43.56 -15.52 8.25
CA ARG A 701 44.30 -14.26 8.49
C ARG A 701 44.41 -13.88 9.96
N ASN A 702 43.41 -14.25 10.76
CA ASN A 702 43.38 -13.99 12.20
C ASN A 702 44.19 -15.00 13.03
N THR A 703 44.66 -16.08 12.41
CA THR A 703 45.48 -17.08 13.11
C THR A 703 46.83 -16.49 13.52
N THR A 704 47.37 -17.00 14.63
CA THR A 704 48.67 -16.56 15.15
C THR A 704 49.77 -16.78 14.12
N PHE A 705 49.77 -17.94 13.45
CA PHE A 705 50.76 -18.29 12.43
C PHE A 705 50.76 -17.28 11.27
N TYR A 706 49.60 -16.97 10.70
CA TYR A 706 49.52 -16.04 9.57
C TYR A 706 49.97 -14.64 9.98
N ARG A 707 49.57 -14.15 11.15
CA ARG A 707 50.01 -12.83 11.66
C ARG A 707 51.52 -12.75 11.84
N GLU A 708 52.14 -13.73 12.49
CA GLU A 708 53.60 -13.77 12.65
C GLU A 708 54.33 -13.90 11.31
N LEU A 709 53.79 -14.70 10.38
CA LEU A 709 54.32 -14.85 9.03
C LEU A 709 54.35 -13.51 8.29
N MET A 710 53.26 -12.75 8.38
CA MET A 710 53.14 -11.43 7.75
C MET A 710 53.98 -10.35 8.45
N GLU A 711 54.18 -10.43 9.77
CA GLU A 711 55.10 -9.51 10.48
C GLU A 711 56.56 -9.73 10.08
N ARG A 712 56.98 -10.99 9.88
CA ARG A 712 58.37 -11.33 9.54
C ARG A 712 58.75 -11.02 8.10
N HIS A 713 57.81 -11.11 7.17
CA HIS A 713 58.11 -11.04 5.72
C HIS A 713 57.24 -10.03 4.96
N GLY A 714 56.30 -9.36 5.63
CA GLY A 714 55.29 -8.51 5.01
C GLY A 714 55.55 -7.00 5.08
N GLY A 715 56.82 -6.58 5.06
CA GLY A 715 57.20 -5.19 4.75
C GLY A 715 56.64 -4.70 3.42
#